data_AF-A0A938RNC5-F1
#
_entry.id   AF-A0A938RNC5-F1
#
_cell.length_a   1.000
_cell.length_b   1.000
_cell.length_c   1.000
_cell.angle_alpha   90.00
_cell.angle_beta   90.00
_cell.angle_gamma   90.00
#
_symmetry.space_group_name_H-M   'P 1'
#
loop_
_entity.id
_entity.type
_entity.pdbx_description
1 polymer ?
#
loop_
_entity_poly.entity_id
_entity_poly.type
_entity_poly.pdbx_seq_one_letter_code
_entity_poly.pdbx_strand_id
1 'polypeptide(L)'
;MQKWLLVAALLLLSIDARAAQLILNEYNAVSASNYLNGGTLGADLDGGQAADPAFGRVLGNGGDWFELVVVADHLDVRGWKLSICDNGVCNEELVFSQNALWADLRAGTIVTVAEDVATDVSYDPGAGDWTINVQAVDAGSADFVTPNSFPVSNDNWQLTIRNAADALVFGPAGEGLAPDPATGCSPPPVGVNSREVFKLEAAPSALTHRCSQSYNDGTTSSFAAPNAWGGGSVLQDLSALRLGLAIPDRDTDGIGDDGDRSGIAGDAPCSGGATLGCDDNCPGEPNASQADSGGVAPGGPNGIGDACECGDVDDDGDVDASDRQRLREKLAAQIADVDAPAKCGVVNDGACNVADASVTSRAANGLAPGIEPVCPAAALPADPEALWFDPDRLLEVEVTMQKADWDAMRVQERNLYAVFLNLSCGDTPFPDPYTFFHADVVVEGQPLADVGIRKKGFFGSLSQTKPSLKLDFGEFVSGQRLEGLDRMTLNNALQDPAYVKQCLGYEIMASAGIPAPRCNFARVTVHTLDGATQATPVDGQLYVNVESIKPPFLGRVFGDATGRLYEGTLSDFWLKGTPTTGEPWRNTIEPKDDAAALDQSEIDALTAALVNPAYTNSERRAAIEAVVDLDAYLTFWAGEGLIGHWDGYADDQNNFYFYVKPQDGKIHFIPWGADDTFGRGNPLGGRTGDPVHCQAIVPRSALARRLYAMPDTRALYLAKLQALLDTVWNPAAHHAEIDRMQALIEPVTGPLTTQLAPIRTWIDEHRARVQAEINAPPAGFAAQPDHFCYFD
;
A
#
# COMPACT_ATOMS: atom_id res chain seq x y z
N MET A 1 -41.51 24.96 5.92
CA MET A 1 -40.68 26.10 6.35
C MET A 1 -40.75 26.24 7.88
N GLN A 2 -40.02 25.41 8.63
CA GLN A 2 -39.64 25.57 10.05
C GLN A 2 -39.04 24.22 10.49
N LYS A 3 -37.82 23.93 10.03
CA LYS A 3 -36.96 22.82 10.53
C LYS A 3 -35.53 22.85 9.96
N TRP A 4 -35.12 23.94 9.29
CA TRP A 4 -33.84 24.07 8.58
C TRP A 4 -32.98 25.25 9.09
N LEU A 5 -33.07 25.62 10.37
CA LEU A 5 -32.40 26.82 10.92
C LEU A 5 -31.61 26.56 12.22
N LEU A 6 -31.24 25.31 12.52
CA LEU A 6 -30.53 24.96 13.75
C LEU A 6 -29.28 24.06 13.55
N VAL A 7 -28.75 24.00 12.33
CA VAL A 7 -27.51 23.22 12.02
C VAL A 7 -26.35 24.12 11.54
N ALA A 8 -26.52 25.44 11.50
CA ALA A 8 -25.55 26.34 10.87
C ALA A 8 -24.66 27.17 11.82
N ALA A 9 -24.42 26.74 13.07
CA ALA A 9 -23.63 27.54 14.03
C ALA A 9 -22.72 26.77 15.00
N LEU A 10 -22.32 25.53 14.68
CA LEU A 10 -21.30 24.80 15.44
C LEU A 10 -20.54 23.87 14.49
N LEU A 11 -19.65 24.45 13.68
CA LEU A 11 -18.63 23.73 12.89
C LEU A 11 -17.58 24.75 12.45
N LEU A 12 -16.96 25.39 13.44
CA LEU A 12 -15.67 26.09 13.32
C LEU A 12 -14.94 25.89 14.66
N LEU A 13 -14.65 24.64 14.96
CA LEU A 13 -13.52 24.25 15.80
C LEU A 13 -12.82 23.17 14.99
N SER A 14 -11.91 23.61 14.14
CA SER A 14 -10.86 22.74 13.59
C SER A 14 -10.10 22.18 14.78
N ILE A 15 -10.28 20.88 15.02
CA ILE A 15 -9.56 20.16 16.07
C ILE A 15 -8.18 19.88 15.47
N ASP A 16 -7.18 20.68 15.84
CA ASP A 16 -5.77 20.42 15.54
C ASP A 16 -5.28 19.26 16.42
N ALA A 17 -5.60 18.03 16.03
CA ALA A 17 -4.77 16.88 16.34
C ALA A 17 -3.91 16.62 15.10
N ARG A 18 -3.03 17.57 14.77
CA ARG A 18 -2.04 17.36 13.72
C ARG A 18 -0.95 16.44 14.27
N ALA A 19 -0.54 15.48 13.47
CA ALA A 19 0.60 14.63 13.75
C ALA A 19 1.84 15.51 14.02
N ALA A 20 2.57 15.25 15.10
CA ALA A 20 3.70 16.07 15.51
C ALA A 20 4.85 15.94 14.50
N GLN A 21 5.32 17.06 13.95
CA GLN A 21 6.39 17.07 12.92
C GLN A 21 7.78 17.32 13.52
N LEU A 22 7.83 18.06 14.63
CA LEU A 22 9.04 18.40 15.40
C LEU A 22 8.64 18.43 16.87
N ILE A 23 9.41 17.77 17.73
CA ILE A 23 9.06 17.60 19.14
C ILE A 23 10.21 17.96 20.07
N LEU A 24 9.92 18.36 21.31
CA LEU A 24 10.91 18.53 22.38
C LEU A 24 11.43 17.15 22.82
N ASN A 25 12.74 16.91 22.77
CA ASN A 25 13.33 15.63 23.17
C ASN A 25 13.94 15.66 24.57
N GLU A 26 14.69 16.73 24.88
CA GLU A 26 15.40 16.91 26.15
C GLU A 26 15.59 18.41 26.45
N TYR A 27 15.65 18.82 27.72
CA TYR A 27 16.22 20.12 28.11
C TYR A 27 16.92 20.06 29.47
N ASN A 28 17.87 20.98 29.68
CA ASN A 28 18.67 21.04 30.90
C ASN A 28 18.05 21.88 32.01
N ALA A 29 17.74 21.27 33.15
CA ALA A 29 17.27 21.97 34.35
C ALA A 29 18.36 22.11 35.44
N VAL A 30 19.61 21.70 35.15
CA VAL A 30 20.71 21.76 36.12
C VAL A 30 21.16 23.20 36.33
N SER A 31 21.05 23.71 37.56
CA SER A 31 21.50 25.08 37.85
C SER A 31 23.02 25.23 37.69
N ALA A 32 23.48 26.45 37.35
CA ALA A 32 24.90 26.79 37.24
C ALA A 32 25.76 26.49 38.49
N SER A 33 25.13 26.23 39.64
CA SER A 33 25.81 25.89 40.91
C SER A 33 25.81 24.40 41.26
N ASN A 34 25.11 23.57 40.49
CA ASN A 34 25.00 22.14 40.69
C ASN A 34 25.67 21.35 39.56
N TYR A 35 25.96 20.09 39.84
CA TYR A 35 26.25 19.10 38.82
C TYR A 35 25.00 18.27 38.51
N LEU A 36 24.96 17.62 37.35
CA LEU A 36 23.95 16.60 37.03
C LEU A 36 23.94 15.51 38.12
N ASN A 37 22.74 15.18 38.61
CA ASN A 37 22.47 14.34 39.79
C ASN A 37 23.16 14.82 41.09
N GLY A 38 23.47 16.12 41.19
CA GLY A 38 24.11 16.75 42.36
C GLY A 38 25.53 16.25 42.65
N GLY A 39 26.02 16.43 43.87
CA GLY A 39 27.31 15.87 44.32
C GLY A 39 28.50 16.81 44.11
N THR A 40 29.64 16.26 43.68
CA THR A 40 30.91 16.97 43.49
C THR A 40 31.49 16.69 42.11
N LEU A 41 32.59 17.36 41.73
CA LEU A 41 33.30 17.06 40.48
C LEU A 41 33.68 15.57 40.32
N GLY A 42 33.94 14.84 41.43
CA GLY A 42 34.41 13.46 41.39
C GLY A 42 33.32 12.38 41.43
N ALA A 43 32.11 12.71 41.91
CA ALA A 43 31.00 11.77 42.05
C ALA A 43 29.65 12.50 42.17
N ASP A 44 28.57 11.86 41.71
CA ASP A 44 27.20 12.31 41.97
C ASP A 44 26.74 12.02 43.42
N LEU A 45 25.48 12.32 43.74
CA LEU A 45 24.93 12.10 45.09
C LEU A 45 24.81 10.63 45.48
N ASP A 46 24.74 9.73 44.50
CA ASP A 46 24.61 8.29 44.71
C ASP A 46 25.99 7.59 44.78
N GLY A 47 27.08 8.36 44.64
CA GLY A 47 28.46 7.85 44.61
C GLY A 47 28.87 7.28 43.25
N GLY A 48 28.06 7.48 42.21
CA GLY A 48 28.33 7.17 40.82
C GLY A 48 28.95 8.35 40.07
N GLN A 49 28.86 8.32 38.74
CA GLN A 49 29.35 9.36 37.85
C GLN A 49 28.27 9.76 36.83
N ALA A 50 27.18 10.36 37.29
CA ALA A 50 26.28 11.10 36.41
C ALA A 50 27.06 12.21 35.68
N ALA A 51 27.14 12.08 34.37
CA ALA A 51 27.81 12.97 33.45
C ALA A 51 27.08 12.90 32.12
N ASP A 52 27.05 14.03 31.41
CA ASP A 52 26.62 14.07 30.03
C ASP A 52 27.77 13.56 29.12
N PRO A 53 27.52 12.72 28.10
CA PRO A 53 28.58 12.23 27.22
C PRO A 53 29.34 13.34 26.47
N ALA A 54 28.69 14.43 26.10
CA ALA A 54 29.28 15.55 25.38
C ALA A 54 30.05 16.49 26.32
N PHE A 55 29.46 16.82 27.47
CA PHE A 55 30.06 17.80 28.40
C PHE A 55 30.94 17.16 29.48
N GLY A 56 30.80 15.86 29.70
CA GLY A 56 31.32 15.19 30.89
C GLY A 56 30.64 15.70 32.16
N ARG A 57 31.41 15.78 33.25
CA ARG A 57 30.92 16.22 34.55
C ARG A 57 31.28 17.68 34.82
N VAL A 58 30.34 18.58 34.54
CA VAL A 58 30.53 20.04 34.67
C VAL A 58 29.40 20.67 35.49
N LEU A 59 29.68 21.84 36.07
CA LEU A 59 28.65 22.66 36.72
C LEU A 59 27.66 23.17 35.67
N GLY A 60 26.36 23.15 35.99
CA GLY A 60 25.30 23.59 35.09
C GLY A 60 25.02 22.67 33.90
N ASN A 61 25.76 21.56 33.73
CA ASN A 61 25.53 20.58 32.65
C ASN A 61 25.42 21.19 31.24
N GLY A 62 26.34 22.09 30.89
CA GLY A 62 26.38 22.71 29.55
C GLY A 62 25.58 24.01 29.43
N GLY A 63 24.99 24.54 30.52
CA GLY A 63 24.31 25.83 30.53
C GLY A 63 22.90 25.76 29.94
N ASP A 64 22.48 26.80 29.23
CA ASP A 64 21.13 26.90 28.68
C ASP A 64 21.05 26.18 27.31
N TRP A 65 20.37 25.03 27.29
CA TRP A 65 20.12 24.26 26.07
C TRP A 65 18.83 23.42 26.13
N PHE A 66 18.26 23.18 24.94
CA PHE A 66 17.21 22.20 24.71
C PHE A 66 17.43 21.47 23.38
N GLU A 67 16.82 20.30 23.26
CA GLU A 67 16.97 19.39 22.13
C GLU A 67 15.61 19.05 21.54
N LEU A 68 15.56 18.96 20.21
CA LEU A 68 14.39 18.60 19.42
C LEU A 68 14.67 17.36 18.58
N VAL A 69 13.62 16.58 18.29
CA VAL A 69 13.69 15.50 17.30
C VAL A 69 12.73 15.79 16.15
N VAL A 70 13.26 15.67 14.93
CA VAL A 70 12.49 15.76 13.68
C VAL A 70 11.74 14.44 13.49
N VAL A 71 10.44 14.51 13.26
CA VAL A 71 9.56 13.34 13.15
C VAL A 71 8.97 13.20 11.75
N ALA A 72 8.69 14.31 11.08
CA ALA A 72 8.32 14.31 9.67
C ALA A 72 9.58 14.31 8.81
N ASP A 73 9.63 13.46 7.77
CA ASP A 73 10.73 13.47 6.82
C ASP A 73 10.58 14.66 5.85
N HIS A 74 11.70 15.11 5.30
CA HIS A 74 11.77 16.28 4.41
C HIS A 74 11.11 17.55 4.99
N LEU A 75 11.32 17.80 6.29
CA LEU A 75 10.63 18.86 7.01
C LEU A 75 11.29 20.22 6.78
N ASP A 76 10.54 21.14 6.17
CA ASP A 76 10.89 22.55 6.07
C ASP A 76 10.46 23.32 7.34
N VAL A 77 11.44 23.71 8.16
CA VAL A 77 11.24 24.48 9.40
C VAL A 77 11.58 25.96 9.25
N ARG A 78 11.85 26.45 8.04
CA ARG A 78 12.21 27.86 7.84
C ARG A 78 11.13 28.80 8.36
N GLY A 79 11.51 29.73 9.21
CA GLY A 79 10.59 30.70 9.83
C GLY A 79 9.69 30.14 10.92
N TRP A 80 9.86 28.87 11.33
CA TRP A 80 9.17 28.31 12.48
C TRP A 80 9.67 28.96 13.77
N LYS A 81 8.77 29.08 14.75
CA LYS A 81 8.97 29.80 16.01
C LYS A 81 9.00 28.85 17.20
N LEU A 82 9.92 29.11 18.11
CA LEU A 82 10.14 28.41 19.36
C LEU A 82 9.86 29.39 20.50
N SER A 83 8.64 29.37 21.02
CA SER A 83 8.23 30.24 22.13
C SER A 83 8.56 29.55 23.46
N ILE A 84 9.35 30.22 24.28
CA ILE A 84 9.86 29.69 25.55
C ILE A 84 9.18 30.43 26.71
N CYS A 85 8.76 29.65 27.71
CA CYS A 85 8.26 30.17 28.98
C CYS A 85 9.15 29.70 30.11
N ASP A 86 9.45 30.59 31.05
CA ASP A 86 10.16 30.29 32.29
C ASP A 86 9.44 30.94 33.47
N ASN A 87 9.20 30.20 34.55
CA ASN A 87 8.44 30.66 35.72
C ASN A 87 7.08 31.31 35.37
N GLY A 88 6.40 30.75 34.35
CA GLY A 88 5.13 31.24 33.84
C GLY A 88 5.19 32.55 33.03
N VAL A 89 6.39 33.04 32.71
CA VAL A 89 6.60 34.21 31.85
C VAL A 89 7.03 33.73 30.46
N CYS A 90 6.19 33.98 29.44
CA CYS A 90 6.43 33.55 28.06
C CYS A 90 6.83 34.75 27.19
N ASN A 91 8.06 35.23 27.33
CA ASN A 91 8.54 36.44 26.66
C ASN A 91 9.75 36.20 25.75
N GLU A 92 10.24 34.95 25.66
CA GLU A 92 11.35 34.59 24.80
C GLU A 92 10.84 33.82 23.57
N GLU A 93 11.37 34.18 22.40
CA GLU A 93 11.04 33.54 21.13
C GLU A 93 12.29 33.43 20.27
N LEU A 94 12.58 32.21 19.81
CA LEU A 94 13.60 31.95 18.80
C LEU A 94 12.89 31.61 17.47
N VAL A 95 13.50 31.94 16.35
CA VAL A 95 12.95 31.64 15.02
C VAL A 95 14.03 30.98 14.19
N PHE A 96 13.73 29.83 13.59
CA PHE A 96 14.61 29.23 12.59
C PHE A 96 14.69 30.18 11.39
N SER A 97 15.91 30.49 10.95
CA SER A 97 16.15 31.43 9.87
C SER A 97 15.64 30.89 8.52
N GLN A 98 15.87 31.63 7.44
CA GLN A 98 15.56 31.20 6.08
C GLN A 98 16.70 30.39 5.43
N ASN A 99 17.66 29.89 6.21
CA ASN A 99 18.77 29.09 5.70
C ASN A 99 18.30 27.84 4.97
N ALA A 100 19.03 27.42 3.94
CA ALA A 100 18.74 26.21 3.19
C ALA A 100 18.87 24.94 4.05
N LEU A 101 19.70 24.95 5.11
CA LEU A 101 19.81 23.85 6.07
C LEU A 101 18.43 23.44 6.64
N TRP A 102 17.54 24.40 6.84
CA TRP A 102 16.23 24.17 7.44
C TRP A 102 15.14 23.79 6.45
N ALA A 103 15.45 23.76 5.15
CA ALA A 103 14.46 23.51 4.11
C ALA A 103 14.08 22.03 3.99
N ASP A 104 14.94 21.13 4.50
CA ASP A 104 14.84 19.69 4.24
C ASP A 104 15.44 18.85 5.39
N LEU A 105 14.78 18.86 6.56
CA LEU A 105 15.24 18.06 7.69
C LEU A 105 14.71 16.63 7.61
N ARG A 106 15.61 15.66 7.79
CA ARG A 106 15.27 14.23 7.78
C ARG A 106 14.65 13.76 9.09
N ALA A 107 13.69 12.86 9.03
CA ALA A 107 13.11 12.23 10.21
C ALA A 107 14.18 11.48 11.02
N GLY A 108 14.15 11.62 12.35
CA GLY A 108 15.16 11.08 13.26
C GLY A 108 16.42 11.94 13.41
N THR A 109 16.44 13.14 12.82
CA THR A 109 17.45 14.18 13.08
C THR A 109 17.26 14.77 14.46
N ILE A 110 18.36 14.94 15.21
CA ILE A 110 18.39 15.64 16.49
C ILE A 110 18.88 17.08 16.25
N VAL A 111 18.09 18.06 16.68
CA VAL A 111 18.43 19.49 16.58
C VAL A 111 18.56 20.07 17.98
N THR A 112 19.76 20.51 18.35
CA THR A 112 20.02 21.20 19.62
C THR A 112 20.13 22.70 19.42
N VAL A 113 19.59 23.45 20.39
CA VAL A 113 19.76 24.90 20.50
C VAL A 113 20.40 25.19 21.86
N ALA A 114 21.56 25.84 21.85
CA ALA A 114 22.34 26.08 23.07
C ALA A 114 22.95 27.48 23.10
N GLU A 115 23.21 28.04 24.28
CA GLU A 115 23.91 29.33 24.40
C GLU A 115 25.44 29.18 24.33
N ASP A 116 25.99 28.16 25.00
CA ASP A 116 27.43 28.04 25.24
C ASP A 116 28.13 26.97 24.37
N VAL A 117 27.40 26.33 23.45
CA VAL A 117 27.93 25.30 22.56
C VAL A 117 28.04 25.86 21.14
N ALA A 118 29.24 25.79 20.57
CA ALA A 118 29.51 26.29 19.22
C ALA A 118 28.62 25.63 18.17
N THR A 119 28.17 26.41 17.20
CA THR A 119 27.34 25.92 16.07
C THR A 119 28.04 24.78 15.34
N ASP A 120 27.30 23.69 15.14
CA ASP A 120 27.67 22.55 14.31
C ASP A 120 26.56 22.27 13.30
N VAL A 121 26.90 22.45 12.02
CA VAL A 121 25.98 22.32 10.88
C VAL A 121 26.58 21.39 9.83
N SER A 122 27.44 20.44 10.24
CA SER A 122 27.99 19.41 9.34
C SER A 122 26.97 18.37 8.87
N TYR A 123 25.72 18.50 9.31
CA TYR A 123 24.56 17.67 8.98
C TYR A 123 24.63 17.00 7.61
N ASP A 124 24.80 15.67 7.66
CA ASP A 124 24.87 14.79 6.50
C ASP A 124 24.35 13.40 6.92
N PRO A 125 23.02 13.19 6.88
CA PRO A 125 22.40 11.91 7.21
C PRO A 125 22.93 10.75 6.37
N GLY A 126 23.32 11.01 5.10
CA GLY A 126 23.89 10.02 4.19
C GLY A 126 25.28 9.54 4.62
N ALA A 127 26.08 10.41 5.23
CA ALA A 127 27.35 10.06 5.87
C ALA A 127 27.19 9.57 7.33
N GLY A 128 25.97 9.53 7.85
CA GLY A 128 25.66 9.10 9.22
C GLY A 128 25.72 10.20 10.27
N ASP A 129 25.83 11.48 9.88
CA ASP A 129 25.69 12.62 10.78
C ASP A 129 24.23 13.11 10.82
N TRP A 130 23.55 12.77 11.92
CA TRP A 130 22.13 13.04 12.12
C TRP A 130 21.88 14.19 13.10
N THR A 131 22.89 15.01 13.38
CA THR A 131 22.86 16.00 14.45
C THR A 131 23.11 17.41 13.90
N ILE A 132 22.36 18.39 14.43
CA ILE A 132 22.57 19.81 14.18
C ILE A 132 22.63 20.50 15.54
N ASN A 133 23.65 21.31 15.79
CA ASN A 133 23.68 22.23 16.92
C ASN A 133 23.73 23.68 16.43
N VAL A 134 22.87 24.55 16.96
CA VAL A 134 22.95 25.99 16.71
C VAL A 134 23.13 26.77 17.98
N GLN A 135 24.13 27.65 17.99
CA GLN A 135 24.42 28.50 19.12
C GLN A 135 23.51 29.74 19.10
N ALA A 136 22.69 30.00 20.10
CA ALA A 136 21.75 31.13 20.03
C ALA A 136 22.40 32.51 20.22
N VAL A 137 23.45 32.65 21.03
CA VAL A 137 23.97 33.97 21.46
C VAL A 137 25.20 34.50 20.69
N ASP A 138 25.66 33.82 19.64
CA ASP A 138 26.81 34.27 18.82
C ASP A 138 26.39 35.18 17.64
N ALA A 139 27.25 36.09 17.20
CA ALA A 139 26.95 36.99 16.07
C ALA A 139 26.78 36.26 14.73
N GLY A 140 27.35 35.06 14.57
CA GLY A 140 27.14 34.18 13.41
C GLY A 140 25.84 33.37 13.47
N SER A 141 25.12 33.39 14.59
CA SER A 141 23.91 32.57 14.78
C SER A 141 22.71 33.04 13.98
N ALA A 142 22.67 34.33 13.61
CA ALA A 142 21.60 34.93 12.82
C ALA A 142 21.36 34.21 11.48
N ASP A 143 22.38 33.52 10.98
CA ASP A 143 22.31 32.72 9.78
C ASP A 143 21.46 31.46 9.96
N PHE A 144 21.19 30.99 11.19
CA PHE A 144 20.45 29.76 11.48
C PHE A 144 19.28 29.93 12.46
N VAL A 145 19.44 30.71 13.52
CA VAL A 145 18.39 30.96 14.52
C VAL A 145 18.45 32.42 14.98
N THR A 146 17.31 33.01 15.36
CA THR A 146 17.29 34.38 15.91
C THR A 146 18.30 34.51 17.07
N PRO A 147 19.25 35.46 17.01
CA PRO A 147 20.19 35.64 18.10
C PRO A 147 19.48 36.22 19.32
N ASN A 148 19.26 35.40 20.33
CA ASN A 148 18.65 35.81 21.58
C ASN A 148 19.13 34.91 22.71
N SER A 149 19.28 35.47 23.91
CA SER A 149 19.51 34.68 25.10
C SER A 149 18.18 34.11 25.58
N PHE A 150 18.18 32.88 26.07
CA PHE A 150 17.00 32.21 26.61
C PHE A 150 17.37 31.45 27.88
N PRO A 151 16.61 31.59 28.98
CA PRO A 151 16.85 30.79 30.18
C PRO A 151 16.33 29.37 29.97
N VAL A 152 17.01 28.39 30.54
CA VAL A 152 16.47 27.06 30.84
C VAL A 152 16.58 26.82 32.34
N SER A 153 15.52 26.28 32.95
CA SER A 153 15.44 26.18 34.41
C SER A 153 14.58 25.00 34.87
N ASN A 154 14.58 24.79 36.19
CA ASN A 154 13.73 23.82 36.89
C ASN A 154 12.42 24.46 37.42
N ASP A 155 12.06 25.65 36.97
CA ASP A 155 10.94 26.44 37.52
C ASP A 155 9.84 26.63 36.46
N ASN A 156 9.12 25.55 36.09
CA ASN A 156 8.04 25.57 35.09
C ASN A 156 8.48 25.99 33.68
N TRP A 157 9.65 25.52 33.24
CA TRP A 157 10.14 25.78 31.88
C TRP A 157 9.31 25.04 30.83
N GLN A 158 8.92 25.71 29.75
CA GLN A 158 8.06 25.16 28.69
C GLN A 158 8.46 25.65 27.29
N LEU A 159 8.33 24.79 26.30
CA LEU A 159 8.53 25.09 24.88
C LEU A 159 7.26 24.89 24.06
N THR A 160 6.89 25.89 23.24
CA THR A 160 5.87 25.78 22.20
C THR A 160 6.49 25.99 20.82
N ILE A 161 6.16 25.10 19.89
CA ILE A 161 6.64 25.14 18.50
C ILE A 161 5.48 25.53 17.59
N ARG A 162 5.69 26.56 16.76
CA ARG A 162 4.73 27.02 15.75
C ARG A 162 5.38 27.07 14.38
N ASN A 163 4.63 26.73 13.34
CA ASN A 163 5.12 26.86 11.97
C ASN A 163 5.17 28.32 11.52
N ALA A 164 5.69 28.58 10.32
CA ALA A 164 5.79 29.92 9.74
C ALA A 164 4.43 30.65 9.57
N ALA A 165 3.31 29.90 9.55
CA ALA A 165 1.96 30.43 9.52
C ALA A 165 1.35 30.65 10.93
N ASP A 166 2.17 30.54 11.98
CA ASP A 166 1.81 30.68 13.40
C ASP A 166 0.90 29.56 13.95
N ALA A 167 0.68 28.51 13.16
CA ALA A 167 -0.09 27.33 13.58
C ALA A 167 0.72 26.48 14.56
N LEU A 168 0.05 25.93 15.56
CA LEU A 168 0.67 25.06 16.56
C LEU A 168 1.17 23.77 15.89
N VAL A 169 2.43 23.42 16.12
CA VAL A 169 3.03 22.16 15.70
C VAL A 169 3.18 21.22 16.88
N PHE A 170 3.73 21.74 18.00
CA PHE A 170 3.98 20.94 19.19
C PHE A 170 4.03 21.83 20.44
N GLY A 171 3.70 21.28 21.61
CA GLY A 171 3.77 21.99 22.89
C GLY A 171 2.49 22.75 23.29
N PRO A 172 2.51 23.49 24.42
CA PRO A 172 3.66 23.69 25.30
C PRO A 172 4.08 22.40 26.01
N ALA A 173 5.33 21.98 25.85
CA ALA A 173 5.92 20.80 26.49
C ALA A 173 6.97 21.22 27.51
N GLY A 174 7.07 20.52 28.64
CA GLY A 174 7.97 20.86 29.75
C GLY A 174 7.27 20.72 31.10
N GLU A 175 7.75 21.46 32.10
CA GLU A 175 7.26 21.39 33.47
C GLU A 175 6.13 22.41 33.75
N GLY A 176 5.31 22.16 34.76
CA GLY A 176 4.34 23.15 35.27
C GLY A 176 3.12 23.32 34.37
N LEU A 177 2.91 22.39 33.44
CA LEU A 177 1.76 22.39 32.55
C LEU A 177 0.47 22.20 33.35
N ALA A 178 -0.55 23.00 33.03
CA ALA A 178 -1.90 22.77 33.53
C ALA A 178 -2.57 21.63 32.74
N PRO A 179 -3.42 20.80 33.38
CA PRO A 179 -4.31 19.89 32.66
C PRO A 179 -5.17 20.65 31.65
N ASP A 180 -5.32 20.07 30.46
CA ASP A 180 -6.19 20.63 29.42
C ASP A 180 -7.53 19.86 29.39
N PRO A 181 -8.61 20.43 29.95
CA PRO A 181 -9.91 19.77 29.99
C PRO A 181 -10.60 19.67 28.62
N ALA A 182 -10.13 20.41 27.59
CA ALA A 182 -10.70 20.35 26.25
C ALA A 182 -10.18 19.16 25.44
N THR A 183 -8.94 18.74 25.70
CA THR A 183 -8.27 17.63 24.99
C THR A 183 -8.14 16.36 25.85
N GLY A 184 -8.46 16.43 27.14
CA GLY A 184 -8.22 15.33 28.09
C GLY A 184 -6.74 15.12 28.43
N CYS A 185 -5.87 16.01 27.93
CA CYS A 185 -4.43 15.99 28.12
C CYS A 185 -4.11 16.21 29.60
N SER A 186 -3.67 15.15 30.28
CA SER A 186 -3.09 15.24 31.61
C SER A 186 -1.56 15.34 31.46
N PRO A 187 -0.94 16.46 31.84
CA PRO A 187 0.51 16.60 31.76
C PRO A 187 1.21 15.56 32.62
N PRO A 188 2.45 15.18 32.26
CA PRO A 188 3.17 14.12 32.95
C PRO A 188 3.45 14.57 34.40
N PRO A 189 3.34 13.67 35.40
CA PRO A 189 3.44 14.01 36.83
C PRO A 189 4.90 14.18 37.29
N VAL A 190 5.72 14.82 36.47
CA VAL A 190 7.17 14.95 36.67
C VAL A 190 7.52 16.40 36.92
N GLY A 191 8.20 16.62 38.04
CA GLY A 191 8.83 17.89 38.38
C GLY A 191 10.32 17.69 38.33
N VAL A 192 11.00 18.47 37.49
CA VAL A 192 12.46 18.46 37.41
C VAL A 192 13.00 19.44 38.44
N ASN A 193 14.05 19.06 39.14
CA ASN A 193 14.75 19.97 40.05
C ASN A 193 16.08 20.47 39.46
N SER A 194 16.74 21.38 40.18
CA SER A 194 18.01 22.03 39.80
C SER A 194 19.24 21.12 39.56
N ARG A 195 19.05 19.78 39.47
CA ARG A 195 20.07 18.74 39.29
C ARG A 195 19.68 17.71 38.24
N GLU A 196 18.54 17.87 37.59
CA GLU A 196 17.97 16.92 36.64
C GLU A 196 17.87 17.55 35.24
N VAL A 197 17.54 16.71 34.27
CA VAL A 197 17.10 17.10 32.94
C VAL A 197 15.67 16.61 32.75
N PHE A 198 14.92 17.27 31.88
CA PHE A 198 13.63 16.76 31.42
C PHE A 198 13.86 16.05 30.09
N LYS A 199 13.37 14.82 29.92
CA LYS A 199 13.64 14.05 28.70
C LYS A 199 12.50 13.13 28.29
N LEU A 200 12.47 12.79 27.02
CA LEU A 200 11.57 11.79 26.44
C LEU A 200 12.18 10.38 26.56
N GLU A 201 11.62 9.54 27.43
CA GLU A 201 11.99 8.12 27.62
C GLU A 201 11.17 7.18 26.72
N ALA A 202 11.11 7.48 25.42
CA ALA A 202 10.43 6.66 24.42
C ALA A 202 10.99 6.91 23.00
N ALA A 203 10.74 5.96 22.09
CA ALA A 203 10.92 6.19 20.66
C ALA A 203 10.00 7.35 20.20
N PRO A 204 10.54 8.42 19.60
CA PRO A 204 9.75 9.54 19.12
C PRO A 204 8.95 9.15 17.88
N SER A 205 7.74 9.69 17.75
CA SER A 205 6.86 9.46 16.61
C SER A 205 5.91 10.63 16.42
N ALA A 206 5.11 10.61 15.35
CA ALA A 206 4.12 11.65 15.09
C ALA A 206 2.99 11.66 16.14
N LEU A 207 2.95 10.63 16.99
CA LEU A 207 2.04 10.48 18.13
C LEU A 207 2.63 11.02 19.44
N THR A 208 3.92 11.38 19.46
CA THR A 208 4.52 12.02 20.63
C THR A 208 3.88 13.39 20.83
N HIS A 209 3.34 13.62 22.03
CA HIS A 209 2.56 14.79 22.36
C HIS A 209 3.07 15.44 23.64
N ARG A 210 2.77 16.72 23.88
CA ARG A 210 3.14 17.46 25.11
C ARG A 210 2.71 16.81 26.44
N CYS A 211 1.76 15.88 26.41
CA CYS A 211 1.31 15.10 27.58
C CYS A 211 1.74 13.62 27.54
N SER A 212 2.72 13.27 26.70
CA SER A 212 3.27 11.92 26.68
C SER A 212 3.80 11.56 28.06
N GLN A 213 3.30 10.46 28.63
CA GLN A 213 3.71 10.00 29.96
C GLN A 213 5.15 9.46 29.98
N SER A 214 5.75 9.32 28.80
CA SER A 214 7.16 9.01 28.61
C SER A 214 8.08 10.21 28.86
N TYR A 215 7.56 11.43 29.01
CA TYR A 215 8.38 12.52 29.52
C TYR A 215 8.65 12.34 30.99
N ASN A 216 9.92 12.41 31.38
CA ASN A 216 10.38 12.11 32.72
C ASN A 216 11.51 13.02 33.18
N ASP A 217 11.74 13.05 34.50
CA ASP A 217 12.95 13.61 35.07
C ASP A 217 14.13 12.63 34.91
N GLY A 218 15.30 13.18 34.60
CA GLY A 218 16.50 12.42 34.30
C GLY A 218 17.66 12.83 35.19
N THR A 219 18.30 11.85 35.82
CA THR A 219 19.61 12.03 36.47
C THR A 219 20.79 11.79 35.53
N THR A 220 20.49 11.56 34.25
CA THR A 220 21.42 11.31 33.13
C THR A 220 20.91 12.08 31.92
N SER A 221 21.86 12.58 31.12
CA SER A 221 21.62 13.45 29.97
C SER A 221 22.41 12.98 28.75
N SER A 222 22.00 13.42 27.56
CA SER A 222 22.52 12.97 26.28
C SER A 222 22.51 14.08 25.24
N PHE A 223 23.12 15.22 25.55
CA PHE A 223 23.19 16.34 24.60
C PHE A 223 23.65 15.90 23.20
N ALA A 224 22.82 16.21 22.19
CA ALA A 224 23.04 15.88 20.78
C ALA A 224 23.16 14.36 20.52
N ALA A 225 22.50 13.53 21.34
CA ALA A 225 22.50 12.09 21.20
C ALA A 225 21.15 11.49 21.64
N PRO A 226 20.78 10.28 21.19
CA PRO A 226 19.53 9.65 21.61
C PRO A 226 19.44 9.49 23.12
N ASN A 227 18.28 9.81 23.71
CA ASN A 227 18.04 9.71 25.14
C ASN A 227 18.33 8.31 25.70
N ALA A 228 18.87 8.24 26.91
CA ALA A 228 19.09 6.96 27.61
C ALA A 228 18.39 6.93 28.97
N TRP A 229 17.81 5.78 29.34
CA TRP A 229 17.13 5.57 30.63
C TRP A 229 17.31 4.15 31.16
N GLY A 230 16.70 3.85 32.33
CA GLY A 230 16.90 2.58 33.03
C GLY A 230 18.35 2.37 33.47
N GLY A 231 19.04 3.45 33.89
CA GLY A 231 20.47 3.44 34.20
C GLY A 231 21.38 3.33 32.97
N GLY A 232 20.89 3.73 31.79
CA GLY A 232 21.61 3.65 30.52
C GLY A 232 21.45 2.30 29.79
N SER A 233 20.58 1.42 30.27
CA SER A 233 20.32 0.11 29.65
C SER A 233 19.31 0.17 28.49
N VAL A 234 18.55 1.26 28.40
CA VAL A 234 17.61 1.51 27.30
C VAL A 234 18.04 2.79 26.60
N LEU A 235 18.20 2.69 25.28
CA LEU A 235 18.53 3.81 24.40
C LEU A 235 17.29 4.16 23.56
N GLN A 236 17.08 5.45 23.34
CA GLN A 236 16.03 5.96 22.46
C GLN A 236 16.26 5.45 21.05
N ASP A 237 15.27 4.74 20.52
CA ASP A 237 15.33 4.19 19.18
C ASP A 237 14.81 5.20 18.17
N LEU A 238 15.70 5.65 17.29
CA LEU A 238 15.37 6.53 16.15
C LEU A 238 15.32 5.75 14.83
N SER A 239 15.56 4.44 14.84
CA SER A 239 15.63 3.64 13.62
C SER A 239 14.33 3.71 12.84
N ALA A 240 13.15 3.57 13.48
CA ALA A 240 11.86 3.69 12.78
C ALA A 240 11.68 5.01 12.01
N LEU A 241 12.18 6.12 12.55
CA LEU A 241 12.14 7.42 11.86
C LEU A 241 13.19 7.51 10.74
N ARG A 242 14.35 6.90 10.94
CA ARG A 242 15.45 6.84 9.96
C ARG A 242 15.26 5.72 8.91
N LEU A 243 14.31 4.82 9.15
CA LEU A 243 13.82 3.76 8.26
C LEU A 243 12.78 4.30 7.28
N GLY A 244 12.40 5.58 7.41
CA GLY A 244 11.64 6.33 6.42
C GLY A 244 12.34 6.29 5.07
N LEU A 245 11.67 5.59 4.15
CA LEU A 245 11.96 5.41 2.74
C LEU A 245 12.98 4.31 2.45
N ALA A 246 12.46 3.07 2.34
CA ALA A 246 12.77 2.34 1.12
C ALA A 246 12.42 3.30 -0.02
N ILE A 247 13.45 3.84 -0.69
CA ILE A 247 13.21 4.58 -1.93
C ILE A 247 12.57 3.55 -2.86
N PRO A 248 11.45 3.86 -3.53
CA PRO A 248 10.92 2.99 -4.57
C PRO A 248 12.08 2.57 -5.46
N ASP A 249 12.33 1.29 -5.48
CA ASP A 249 13.39 0.64 -6.25
C ASP A 249 12.61 -0.31 -7.14
N ARG A 250 12.26 0.19 -8.33
CA ARG A 250 11.26 -0.45 -9.20
C ARG A 250 11.75 -1.74 -9.81
N ASP A 251 13.06 -1.86 -10.01
CA ASP A 251 13.69 -3.01 -10.62
C ASP A 251 14.41 -3.91 -9.61
N THR A 252 14.42 -3.50 -8.34
CA THR A 252 14.93 -4.24 -7.16
C THR A 252 16.44 -4.47 -7.20
N ASP A 253 17.19 -3.57 -7.82
CA ASP A 253 18.64 -3.66 -7.95
C ASP A 253 19.41 -3.12 -6.72
N GLY A 254 18.69 -2.48 -5.79
CA GLY A 254 19.22 -1.87 -4.57
C GLY A 254 19.48 -0.36 -4.69
N ILE A 255 19.14 0.27 -5.81
CA ILE A 255 19.21 1.70 -6.07
C ILE A 255 17.79 2.26 -6.16
N GLY A 256 17.60 3.43 -5.55
CA GLY A 256 16.28 4.04 -5.50
C GLY A 256 15.98 4.88 -6.74
N ASP A 257 14.77 4.76 -7.30
CA ASP A 257 14.24 5.61 -8.37
C ASP A 257 14.31 7.11 -8.05
N ASP A 258 14.21 7.46 -6.77
CA ASP A 258 14.34 8.81 -6.19
C ASP A 258 15.41 8.76 -5.08
N GLY A 259 16.62 8.34 -5.48
CA GLY A 259 17.69 7.96 -4.58
C GLY A 259 18.39 9.15 -3.92
N ASP A 260 18.24 10.34 -4.49
CA ASP A 260 18.54 11.61 -3.80
C ASP A 260 17.41 12.09 -2.87
N ARG A 261 16.22 11.50 -3.05
CA ARG A 261 15.00 11.71 -2.27
C ARG A 261 14.47 13.15 -2.42
N SER A 262 14.61 13.73 -3.60
CA SER A 262 14.06 15.05 -3.96
C SER A 262 12.52 15.04 -4.03
N GLY A 263 11.90 13.85 -4.09
CA GLY A 263 10.49 13.64 -4.37
C GLY A 263 10.19 13.60 -5.87
N ILE A 264 11.22 13.63 -6.72
CA ILE A 264 11.12 13.64 -8.18
C ILE A 264 12.09 12.61 -8.76
N ALA A 265 11.64 11.37 -8.90
CA ALA A 265 12.43 10.30 -9.51
C ALA A 265 13.05 10.70 -10.87
N GLY A 266 14.36 10.52 -11.01
CA GLY A 266 15.14 10.74 -12.22
C GLY A 266 15.57 12.19 -12.46
N ASP A 267 15.41 13.09 -11.49
CA ASP A 267 15.88 14.47 -11.60
C ASP A 267 17.38 14.63 -11.25
N ALA A 268 17.94 13.65 -10.55
CA ALA A 268 19.36 13.54 -10.21
C ALA A 268 19.95 12.14 -10.49
N PRO A 269 19.94 11.65 -11.74
CA PRO A 269 20.38 10.29 -12.06
C PRO A 269 21.83 10.03 -11.68
N CYS A 270 22.08 8.83 -11.17
CA CYS A 270 23.40 8.32 -10.87
C CYS A 270 24.24 8.24 -12.14
N SER A 271 25.53 8.56 -12.02
CA SER A 271 26.46 8.51 -13.14
C SER A 271 27.84 8.06 -12.69
N GLY A 272 28.61 7.44 -13.60
CA GLY A 272 29.96 6.99 -13.34
C GLY A 272 30.09 5.97 -12.20
N GLY A 273 29.02 5.21 -11.92
CA GLY A 273 28.94 4.20 -10.87
C GLY A 273 28.72 4.74 -9.45
N ALA A 274 28.21 5.96 -9.31
CA ALA A 274 27.65 6.44 -8.04
C ALA A 274 26.38 5.67 -7.68
N THR A 275 26.16 5.39 -6.40
CA THR A 275 25.02 4.58 -5.92
C THR A 275 24.33 5.20 -4.70
N LEU A 276 24.67 6.44 -4.34
CA LEU A 276 24.20 7.09 -3.11
C LEU A 276 23.89 8.55 -3.40
N GLY A 277 22.73 9.02 -2.92
CA GLY A 277 22.30 10.41 -3.08
C GLY A 277 22.07 10.83 -4.54
N CYS A 278 21.67 9.87 -5.37
CA CYS A 278 21.35 10.02 -6.78
C CYS A 278 20.29 8.97 -7.14
N ASP A 279 19.54 9.25 -8.20
CA ASP A 279 18.44 8.42 -8.68
C ASP A 279 18.95 7.28 -9.54
N ASP A 280 18.21 6.18 -9.54
CA ASP A 280 18.44 5.10 -10.48
C ASP A 280 18.42 5.63 -11.93
N ASN A 281 19.52 5.41 -12.64
CA ASN A 281 19.68 5.82 -14.03
C ASN A 281 19.10 4.81 -15.04
N CYS A 282 18.59 3.67 -14.57
CA CYS A 282 17.80 2.70 -15.31
C CYS A 282 16.60 2.15 -14.50
N PRO A 283 15.62 3.00 -14.14
CA PRO A 283 14.52 2.69 -13.20
C PRO A 283 13.52 1.60 -13.63
N GLY A 284 13.80 0.88 -14.71
CA GLY A 284 13.05 -0.27 -15.19
C GLY A 284 13.91 -1.48 -15.57
N GLU A 285 15.24 -1.43 -15.40
CA GLU A 285 16.17 -2.49 -15.78
C GLU A 285 17.32 -2.63 -14.77
N PRO A 286 17.38 -3.74 -14.01
CA PRO A 286 18.29 -3.87 -12.87
C PRO A 286 19.75 -3.62 -13.22
N ASN A 287 20.37 -2.61 -12.60
CA ASN A 287 21.72 -2.21 -12.94
C ASN A 287 22.54 -1.65 -11.76
N ALA A 288 22.53 -2.33 -10.60
CA ALA A 288 23.10 -1.92 -9.30
C ALA A 288 24.48 -1.22 -9.30
N SER A 289 25.28 -1.39 -10.35
CA SER A 289 26.53 -0.66 -10.58
C SER A 289 26.36 0.79 -11.06
N GLN A 290 25.17 1.19 -11.51
CA GLN A 290 24.81 2.51 -12.05
C GLN A 290 25.84 3.01 -13.07
N ALA A 291 26.26 2.08 -13.95
CA ALA A 291 27.20 2.38 -15.01
C ALA A 291 26.53 3.33 -16.01
N ASP A 292 27.21 4.44 -16.29
CA ASP A 292 26.85 5.45 -17.29
C ASP A 292 28.20 5.90 -17.83
N SER A 293 28.80 5.03 -18.64
CA SER A 293 30.17 5.17 -19.12
C SER A 293 30.23 5.78 -20.51
N GLY A 294 29.16 5.61 -21.28
CA GLY A 294 29.02 6.08 -22.65
C GLY A 294 27.74 6.88 -22.88
N GLY A 295 27.20 6.81 -24.09
CA GLY A 295 25.95 7.45 -24.47
C GLY A 295 25.84 7.65 -25.98
N VAL A 296 24.94 8.52 -26.43
CA VAL A 296 24.75 8.73 -27.87
C VAL A 296 25.88 9.57 -28.48
N ALA A 297 26.74 8.95 -29.31
CA ALA A 297 27.89 9.60 -29.92
C ALA A 297 27.51 10.81 -30.81
N PRO A 298 28.25 11.93 -30.75
CA PRO A 298 29.55 12.12 -30.09
C PRO A 298 29.47 12.58 -28.61
N GLY A 299 28.40 12.25 -27.90
CA GLY A 299 28.24 12.49 -26.46
C GLY A 299 29.08 11.54 -25.59
N GLY A 300 29.08 11.80 -24.28
CA GLY A 300 29.50 10.86 -23.25
C GLY A 300 28.33 10.68 -22.26
N PRO A 301 28.60 10.35 -20.99
CA PRO A 301 27.58 10.10 -19.97
C PRO A 301 26.47 11.14 -19.98
N ASN A 302 25.22 10.68 -20.08
CA ASN A 302 24.04 11.52 -20.30
C ASN A 302 22.97 11.36 -19.22
N GLY A 303 23.25 10.59 -18.16
CA GLY A 303 22.33 10.29 -17.07
C GLY A 303 21.35 9.14 -17.39
N ILE A 304 21.52 8.45 -18.52
CA ILE A 304 20.84 7.19 -18.84
C ILE A 304 21.89 6.10 -18.64
N GLY A 305 21.58 5.08 -17.84
CA GLY A 305 22.55 4.03 -17.58
C GLY A 305 22.83 3.15 -18.80
N ASP A 306 24.03 2.59 -18.84
CA ASP A 306 24.47 1.69 -19.91
C ASP A 306 23.50 0.50 -20.05
N ALA A 307 22.80 0.07 -18.99
CA ALA A 307 21.85 -1.05 -19.04
C ALA A 307 20.57 -0.75 -19.84
N CYS A 308 20.16 0.52 -19.92
CA CYS A 308 18.89 0.93 -20.51
C CYS A 308 19.04 1.95 -21.65
N GLU A 309 20.26 2.33 -22.03
CA GLU A 309 20.50 3.24 -23.17
C GLU A 309 19.97 2.63 -24.48
N CYS A 310 18.88 3.20 -24.99
CA CYS A 310 18.28 2.69 -26.21
C CYS A 310 19.19 2.96 -27.41
N GLY A 311 19.28 2.01 -28.32
CA GLY A 311 20.09 2.09 -29.53
C GLY A 311 21.49 1.51 -29.40
N ASP A 312 21.99 1.25 -28.18
CA ASP A 312 23.19 0.46 -27.90
C ASP A 312 22.83 -1.02 -28.05
N VAL A 313 22.99 -1.55 -29.25
CA VAL A 313 22.55 -2.90 -29.61
C VAL A 313 23.66 -3.93 -29.56
N ASP A 314 24.92 -3.50 -29.40
CA ASP A 314 26.04 -4.39 -29.15
C ASP A 314 26.53 -4.40 -27.69
N ASP A 315 25.84 -3.66 -26.81
CA ASP A 315 25.97 -3.69 -25.34
C ASP A 315 27.36 -3.22 -24.88
N ASP A 316 27.95 -2.28 -25.61
CA ASP A 316 29.28 -1.74 -25.32
C ASP A 316 29.25 -0.41 -24.55
N GLY A 317 28.05 0.12 -24.30
CA GLY A 317 27.77 1.33 -23.54
C GLY A 317 27.69 2.61 -24.39
N ASP A 318 28.02 2.57 -25.68
CA ASP A 318 27.98 3.72 -26.58
C ASP A 318 27.03 3.50 -27.76
N VAL A 319 26.23 4.50 -28.13
CA VAL A 319 25.46 4.44 -29.38
C VAL A 319 26.25 5.08 -30.52
N ASP A 320 26.91 4.25 -31.33
CA ASP A 320 27.99 4.67 -32.22
C ASP A 320 27.98 4.04 -33.64
N ALA A 321 29.14 3.96 -34.30
CA ALA A 321 29.26 3.34 -35.61
C ALA A 321 29.06 1.82 -35.62
N SER A 322 29.36 1.15 -34.51
CA SER A 322 29.28 -0.29 -34.30
C SER A 322 27.82 -0.76 -34.26
N ASP A 323 26.94 -0.07 -33.52
CA ASP A 323 25.49 -0.36 -33.49
C ASP A 323 24.85 -0.35 -34.87
N ARG A 324 25.20 0.68 -35.65
CA ARG A 324 24.71 0.82 -37.02
C ARG A 324 25.13 -0.35 -37.88
N GLN A 325 26.33 -0.88 -37.65
CA GLN A 325 26.83 -2.04 -38.36
C GLN A 325 26.06 -3.28 -37.93
N ARG A 326 25.84 -3.48 -36.63
CA ARG A 326 25.06 -4.60 -36.07
C ARG A 326 23.62 -4.61 -36.56
N LEU A 327 22.95 -3.46 -36.54
CA LEU A 327 21.59 -3.29 -37.09
C LEU A 327 21.53 -3.58 -38.59
N ARG A 328 22.53 -3.14 -39.37
CA ARG A 328 22.62 -3.46 -40.80
C ARG A 328 22.79 -4.95 -41.05
N GLU A 329 23.61 -5.62 -40.25
CA GLU A 329 23.81 -7.07 -40.32
C GLU A 329 22.51 -7.82 -40.01
N LYS A 330 21.79 -7.41 -38.95
CA LYS A 330 20.47 -7.97 -38.59
C LYS A 330 19.45 -7.76 -39.71
N LEU A 331 19.29 -6.53 -40.20
CA LEU A 331 18.35 -6.21 -41.28
C LEU A 331 18.70 -6.89 -42.61
N ALA A 332 19.98 -7.19 -42.84
CA ALA A 332 20.44 -7.98 -43.98
C ALA A 332 20.38 -9.50 -43.74
N ALA A 333 19.85 -9.95 -42.59
CA ALA A 333 19.80 -11.35 -42.15
C ALA A 333 21.17 -12.05 -42.16
N GLN A 334 22.25 -11.30 -41.92
CA GLN A 334 23.61 -11.82 -41.77
C GLN A 334 23.83 -12.41 -40.37
N ILE A 335 23.09 -11.92 -39.39
CA ILE A 335 23.04 -12.40 -38.02
C ILE A 335 21.58 -12.71 -37.63
N ALA A 336 21.40 -13.59 -36.65
CA ALA A 336 20.07 -13.97 -36.17
C ALA A 336 19.41 -12.82 -35.40
N ASP A 337 20.19 -12.17 -34.53
CA ASP A 337 19.79 -10.99 -33.77
C ASP A 337 21.04 -10.16 -33.39
N VAL A 338 20.83 -8.95 -32.88
CA VAL A 338 21.84 -8.12 -32.21
C VAL A 338 22.09 -8.62 -30.78
N ASP A 339 23.10 -8.09 -30.10
CA ASP A 339 23.55 -8.62 -28.80
C ASP A 339 22.62 -8.14 -27.66
N ALA A 340 22.13 -6.89 -27.72
CA ALA A 340 21.10 -6.35 -26.82
C ALA A 340 19.78 -6.02 -27.57
N PRO A 341 18.93 -7.03 -27.87
CA PRO A 341 17.69 -6.81 -28.63
C PRO A 341 16.66 -5.93 -27.88
N ALA A 342 16.70 -5.89 -26.55
CA ALA A 342 15.83 -5.08 -25.70
C ALA A 342 16.12 -3.56 -25.80
N LYS A 343 17.31 -3.17 -26.26
CA LYS A 343 17.70 -1.76 -26.45
C LYS A 343 17.40 -1.23 -27.86
N CYS A 344 17.09 -2.10 -28.82
CA CYS A 344 16.98 -1.70 -30.23
C CYS A 344 15.84 -0.71 -30.54
N GLY A 345 14.71 -0.81 -29.83
CA GLY A 345 13.50 -0.04 -30.11
C GLY A 345 13.66 1.45 -29.77
N VAL A 346 14.13 2.26 -30.72
CA VAL A 346 14.37 3.71 -30.52
C VAL A 346 13.25 4.56 -31.09
N VAL A 347 12.24 3.92 -31.69
CA VAL A 347 10.97 4.54 -32.08
C VAL A 347 9.81 3.77 -31.44
N ASN A 348 8.75 4.49 -31.05
CA ASN A 348 7.58 3.90 -30.39
C ASN A 348 6.64 3.17 -31.39
N ASP A 349 7.16 2.13 -32.05
CA ASP A 349 6.40 1.25 -32.96
C ASP A 349 6.42 -0.24 -32.56
N GLY A 350 7.16 -0.57 -31.49
CA GLY A 350 7.18 -1.89 -30.85
C GLY A 350 7.98 -2.95 -31.61
N ALA A 351 8.79 -2.59 -32.60
CA ALA A 351 9.57 -3.56 -33.36
C ALA A 351 10.96 -3.05 -33.73
N CYS A 352 12.02 -3.83 -33.48
CA CYS A 352 13.39 -3.53 -33.93
C CYS A 352 13.50 -3.66 -35.47
N ASN A 353 13.37 -2.55 -36.20
CA ASN A 353 13.19 -2.52 -37.64
C ASN A 353 14.03 -1.44 -38.36
N VAL A 354 13.70 -1.14 -39.62
CA VAL A 354 14.43 -0.16 -40.45
C VAL A 354 14.29 1.27 -39.92
N ALA A 355 13.17 1.60 -39.25
CA ALA A 355 12.95 2.87 -38.61
C ALA A 355 13.96 3.09 -37.48
N ASP A 356 14.15 2.09 -36.60
CA ASP A 356 15.14 2.12 -35.52
C ASP A 356 16.55 2.30 -36.08
N ALA A 357 16.94 1.45 -37.03
CA ALA A 357 18.25 1.54 -37.66
C ALA A 357 18.49 2.90 -38.33
N SER A 358 17.45 3.54 -38.86
CA SER A 358 17.54 4.88 -39.42
C SER A 358 17.71 5.95 -38.34
N VAL A 359 17.04 5.85 -37.20
CA VAL A 359 17.14 6.80 -36.08
C VAL A 359 18.47 6.63 -35.37
N THR A 360 18.84 5.43 -34.95
CA THR A 360 20.16 5.10 -34.38
C THR A 360 21.28 5.57 -35.31
N SER A 361 21.14 5.36 -36.63
CA SER A 361 22.16 5.80 -37.57
C SER A 361 22.32 7.31 -37.67
N ARG A 362 21.27 8.09 -37.42
CA ARG A 362 21.33 9.56 -37.42
C ARG A 362 21.86 10.05 -36.09
N ALA A 363 21.38 9.49 -34.98
CA ALA A 363 21.78 9.78 -33.62
C ALA A 363 23.29 9.62 -33.43
N ALA A 364 23.86 8.48 -33.84
CA ALA A 364 25.31 8.21 -33.82
C ALA A 364 26.17 9.12 -34.74
N ASN A 365 25.56 10.05 -35.49
CA ASN A 365 26.25 11.11 -36.23
C ASN A 365 25.95 12.51 -35.66
N GLY A 366 25.32 12.61 -34.49
CA GLY A 366 24.84 13.87 -33.91
C GLY A 366 23.73 14.54 -34.72
N LEU A 367 22.93 13.78 -35.49
CA LEU A 367 21.84 14.30 -36.31
C LEU A 367 20.49 13.99 -35.67
N ALA A 368 19.65 15.03 -35.49
CA ALA A 368 18.26 14.86 -35.07
C ALA A 368 17.46 13.98 -36.06
N PRO A 369 16.33 13.34 -35.68
CA PRO A 369 15.83 13.24 -34.31
C PRO A 369 16.79 12.40 -33.46
N GLY A 370 16.87 12.75 -32.17
CA GLY A 370 17.56 11.92 -31.20
C GLY A 370 16.84 10.59 -30.98
N ILE A 371 17.44 9.72 -30.18
CA ILE A 371 16.82 8.49 -29.72
C ILE A 371 15.79 8.83 -28.65
N GLU A 372 14.61 8.21 -28.72
CA GLU A 372 13.63 8.24 -27.63
C GLU A 372 13.86 7.03 -26.71
N PRO A 373 13.81 7.20 -25.37
CA PRO A 373 14.00 6.12 -24.41
C PRO A 373 12.72 5.27 -24.29
N VAL A 374 12.33 4.62 -25.39
CA VAL A 374 11.09 3.83 -25.51
C VAL A 374 11.35 2.34 -25.75
N CYS A 375 12.63 1.93 -25.71
CA CYS A 375 13.00 0.54 -25.82
C CYS A 375 12.57 -0.22 -24.56
N PRO A 376 12.31 -1.54 -24.65
CA PRO A 376 11.99 -2.36 -23.49
C PRO A 376 12.91 -2.18 -22.28
N ALA A 377 14.22 -2.00 -22.50
CA ALA A 377 15.18 -1.80 -21.41
C ALA A 377 15.07 -0.43 -20.71
N ALA A 378 14.48 0.59 -21.36
CA ALA A 378 14.25 1.92 -20.77
C ALA A 378 12.80 2.12 -20.31
N ALA A 379 11.93 1.15 -20.59
CA ALA A 379 10.50 1.30 -20.36
C ALA A 379 10.19 1.09 -18.87
N LEU A 380 9.77 2.16 -18.20
CA LEU A 380 9.09 2.03 -16.91
C LEU A 380 7.88 1.10 -17.06
N PRO A 381 7.53 0.31 -16.02
CA PRO A 381 6.30 -0.44 -16.02
C PRO A 381 5.14 0.50 -16.39
N ALA A 382 4.39 0.16 -17.43
CA ALA A 382 3.30 0.99 -17.94
C ALA A 382 2.16 1.21 -16.90
N ASP A 383 2.24 0.52 -15.77
CA ASP A 383 1.29 0.56 -14.68
C ASP A 383 1.99 0.86 -13.34
N PRO A 384 1.88 2.10 -12.81
CA PRO A 384 2.52 2.49 -11.55
C PRO A 384 2.00 1.71 -10.34
N GLU A 385 0.84 1.05 -10.44
CA GLU A 385 0.34 0.20 -9.35
C GLU A 385 1.07 -1.15 -9.24
N ALA A 386 1.84 -1.55 -10.27
CA ALA A 386 2.48 -2.87 -10.32
C ALA A 386 3.42 -3.16 -9.16
N LEU A 387 4.16 -2.14 -8.73
CA LEU A 387 5.11 -2.24 -7.63
C LEU A 387 4.44 -2.62 -6.30
N TRP A 388 3.22 -2.14 -6.05
CA TRP A 388 2.46 -2.41 -4.84
C TRP A 388 1.85 -3.81 -4.81
N PHE A 389 1.91 -4.53 -5.93
CA PHE A 389 1.44 -5.91 -6.07
C PHE A 389 2.54 -6.86 -6.53
N ASP A 390 3.82 -6.47 -6.37
CA ASP A 390 4.95 -7.36 -6.60
C ASP A 390 4.77 -8.62 -5.74
N PRO A 391 4.72 -9.82 -6.36
CA PRO A 391 4.52 -11.06 -5.64
C PRO A 391 5.61 -11.32 -4.60
N ASP A 392 6.85 -10.85 -4.81
CA ASP A 392 8.00 -11.08 -3.94
C ASP A 392 8.11 -10.12 -2.75
N ARG A 393 7.15 -9.18 -2.63
CA ARG A 393 7.12 -8.20 -1.54
C ARG A 393 6.07 -8.52 -0.48
N LEU A 394 6.50 -8.41 0.77
CA LEU A 394 5.64 -8.31 1.94
C LEU A 394 5.61 -6.85 2.38
N LEU A 395 4.48 -6.18 2.16
CA LEU A 395 4.34 -4.77 2.51
C LEU A 395 4.19 -4.56 4.02
N GLU A 396 4.81 -3.55 4.59
CA GLU A 396 4.56 -3.06 5.94
C GLU A 396 3.55 -1.90 5.87
N VAL A 397 2.44 -2.06 6.59
CA VAL A 397 1.34 -1.08 6.65
C VAL A 397 1.03 -0.77 8.11
N GLU A 398 1.27 0.47 8.52
CA GLU A 398 0.89 0.97 9.84
C GLU A 398 -0.34 1.85 9.72
N VAL A 399 -1.33 1.59 10.55
CA VAL A 399 -2.58 2.36 10.60
C VAL A 399 -2.73 2.94 11.99
N THR A 400 -2.88 4.25 12.11
CA THR A 400 -3.21 4.90 13.37
C THR A 400 -4.60 5.50 13.33
N MET A 401 -5.44 5.16 14.31
CA MET A 401 -6.80 5.71 14.41
C MET A 401 -7.32 5.76 15.85
N GLN A 402 -8.41 6.49 16.08
CA GLN A 402 -9.05 6.53 17.39
C GLN A 402 -9.58 5.13 17.78
N LYS A 403 -9.39 4.72 19.03
CA LYS A 403 -9.92 3.44 19.52
C LYS A 403 -11.43 3.36 19.42
N ALA A 404 -12.12 4.46 19.73
CA ALA A 404 -13.57 4.49 19.60
C ALA A 404 -14.02 4.17 18.17
N ASP A 405 -13.29 4.69 17.18
CA ASP A 405 -13.54 4.43 15.76
C ASP A 405 -13.14 3.00 15.37
N TRP A 406 -11.99 2.50 15.83
CA TRP A 406 -11.59 1.11 15.62
C TRP A 406 -12.62 0.12 16.20
N ASP A 407 -13.06 0.36 17.45
CA ASP A 407 -14.04 -0.46 18.14
C ASP A 407 -15.41 -0.39 17.46
N ALA A 408 -15.82 0.79 16.98
CA ALA A 408 -17.06 0.94 16.21
C ALA A 408 -16.97 0.24 14.85
N MET A 409 -15.88 0.44 14.10
CA MET A 409 -15.67 -0.11 12.78
C MET A 409 -15.60 -1.65 12.80
N ARG A 410 -14.79 -2.24 13.69
CA ARG A 410 -14.53 -3.69 13.68
C ARG A 410 -15.76 -4.53 14.01
N VAL A 411 -16.76 -3.97 14.70
CA VAL A 411 -18.02 -4.65 15.03
C VAL A 411 -19.12 -4.43 13.98
N GLN A 412 -18.92 -3.56 12.98
CA GLN A 412 -19.87 -3.44 11.88
C GLN A 412 -20.01 -4.79 11.16
N GLU A 413 -21.23 -5.23 10.90
CA GLU A 413 -21.51 -6.49 10.23
C GLU A 413 -22.81 -6.41 9.44
N ARG A 414 -22.87 -7.16 8.33
CA ARG A 414 -24.12 -7.33 7.61
C ARG A 414 -25.07 -8.18 8.46
N ASN A 415 -26.33 -7.76 8.56
CA ASN A 415 -27.34 -8.54 9.26
C ASN A 415 -27.67 -9.81 8.46
N LEU A 416 -27.00 -10.91 8.81
CA LEU A 416 -27.16 -12.19 8.13
C LEU A 416 -28.59 -12.74 8.27
N TYR A 417 -29.30 -12.46 9.36
CA TYR A 417 -30.72 -12.86 9.47
C TYR A 417 -31.58 -12.16 8.41
N ALA A 418 -31.36 -10.86 8.18
CA ALA A 418 -32.06 -10.14 7.13
C ALA A 418 -31.71 -10.69 5.74
N VAL A 419 -30.43 -11.02 5.50
CA VAL A 419 -29.94 -11.60 4.24
C VAL A 419 -30.51 -13.01 4.00
N PHE A 420 -30.46 -13.91 4.97
CA PHE A 420 -30.77 -15.34 4.77
C PHE A 420 -32.23 -15.72 5.06
N LEU A 421 -32.98 -14.96 5.87
CA LEU A 421 -34.32 -15.36 6.35
C LEU A 421 -35.45 -14.35 6.05
N ASN A 422 -35.14 -13.14 5.56
CA ASN A 422 -36.15 -12.11 5.31
C ASN A 422 -36.03 -11.41 3.95
N LEU A 423 -35.29 -11.96 2.99
CA LEU A 423 -35.25 -11.40 1.66
C LEU A 423 -36.33 -12.04 0.80
N SER A 424 -37.21 -11.19 0.27
CA SER A 424 -38.11 -11.49 -0.84
C SER A 424 -37.28 -11.71 -2.11
N CYS A 425 -36.39 -12.71 -2.12
CA CYS A 425 -35.44 -13.03 -3.20
C CYS A 425 -34.75 -11.79 -3.76
N GLY A 426 -34.04 -11.03 -2.91
CA GLY A 426 -33.30 -9.85 -3.34
C GLY A 426 -34.13 -8.72 -3.92
N ASP A 427 -35.38 -8.52 -3.48
CA ASP A 427 -36.23 -7.39 -3.92
C ASP A 427 -35.65 -6.00 -3.66
N THR A 428 -34.73 -5.91 -2.71
CA THR A 428 -34.00 -4.68 -2.40
C THR A 428 -32.50 -4.99 -2.39
N PRO A 429 -31.65 -4.03 -2.79
CA PRO A 429 -30.21 -4.18 -2.64
C PRO A 429 -29.81 -4.58 -1.22
N PHE A 430 -28.75 -5.38 -1.11
CA PHE A 430 -28.19 -5.74 0.19
C PHE A 430 -27.72 -4.45 0.90
N PRO A 431 -28.17 -4.17 2.13
CA PRO A 431 -27.67 -3.02 2.87
C PRO A 431 -26.15 -3.11 3.06
N ASP A 432 -25.45 -2.01 2.80
CA ASP A 432 -24.04 -1.86 3.17
C ASP A 432 -23.94 -1.17 4.54
N PRO A 433 -23.57 -1.89 5.61
CA PRO A 433 -23.44 -1.31 6.95
C PRO A 433 -22.06 -0.67 7.18
N TYR A 434 -21.14 -0.75 6.22
CA TYR A 434 -19.76 -0.35 6.41
C TYR A 434 -19.58 1.14 6.12
N THR A 435 -18.99 1.87 7.06
CA THR A 435 -18.69 3.30 6.92
C THR A 435 -17.18 3.54 6.97
N PHE A 436 -16.74 4.62 6.33
CA PHE A 436 -15.36 5.11 6.48
C PHE A 436 -15.16 5.83 7.80
N PHE A 437 -13.95 5.68 8.34
CA PHE A 437 -13.41 6.33 9.52
C PHE A 437 -12.06 6.94 9.17
N HIS A 438 -11.62 7.92 9.95
CA HIS A 438 -10.35 8.61 9.75
C HIS A 438 -9.18 7.79 10.31
N ALA A 439 -8.10 7.69 9.56
CA ALA A 439 -6.85 7.11 10.01
C ALA A 439 -5.65 7.78 9.34
N ASP A 440 -4.51 7.81 10.02
CA ASP A 440 -3.22 8.07 9.38
C ASP A 440 -2.61 6.73 9.01
N VAL A 441 -2.04 6.62 7.81
CA VAL A 441 -1.48 5.38 7.28
C VAL A 441 -0.04 5.59 6.87
N VAL A 442 0.83 4.64 7.17
CA VAL A 442 2.18 4.57 6.62
C VAL A 442 2.29 3.26 5.84
N VAL A 443 2.68 3.34 4.56
CA VAL A 443 2.91 2.15 3.72
C VAL A 443 4.37 2.18 3.29
N GLU A 444 5.16 1.16 3.64
CA GLU A 444 6.60 1.11 3.30
C GLU A 444 7.37 2.37 3.75
N GLY A 445 6.97 2.97 4.88
CA GLY A 445 7.56 4.22 5.39
C GLY A 445 6.98 5.50 4.77
N GLN A 446 6.11 5.42 3.75
CA GLN A 446 5.47 6.56 3.11
C GLN A 446 4.21 7.00 3.88
N PRO A 447 4.17 8.19 4.50
CA PRO A 447 3.04 8.64 5.31
C PRO A 447 1.92 9.25 4.46
N LEU A 448 0.68 8.88 4.79
CA LEU A 448 -0.57 9.36 4.22
C LEU A 448 -1.47 9.80 5.37
N ALA A 449 -1.74 11.10 5.46
CA ALA A 449 -2.59 11.66 6.50
C ALA A 449 -4.07 11.62 6.09
N ASP A 450 -4.95 11.39 7.08
CA ASP A 450 -6.40 11.48 6.92
C ASP A 450 -6.98 10.56 5.82
N VAL A 451 -6.54 9.30 5.82
CA VAL A 451 -7.01 8.22 4.95
C VAL A 451 -8.37 7.70 5.43
N GLY A 452 -9.24 7.36 4.48
CA GLY A 452 -10.47 6.64 4.76
C GLY A 452 -10.20 5.16 5.02
N ILE A 453 -10.36 4.70 6.27
CA ILE A 453 -10.35 3.28 6.61
C ILE A 453 -11.78 2.76 6.82
N ARG A 454 -12.10 1.59 6.28
CA ARG A 454 -13.35 0.89 6.60
C ARG A 454 -13.19 -0.61 6.67
N LYS A 455 -14.12 -1.26 7.39
CA LYS A 455 -14.29 -2.70 7.33
C LYS A 455 -14.86 -3.12 5.96
N LYS A 456 -14.41 -4.29 5.51
CA LYS A 456 -14.96 -5.06 4.41
C LYS A 456 -15.31 -6.45 4.92
N GLY A 457 -16.33 -7.06 4.35
CA GLY A 457 -16.55 -8.49 4.51
C GLY A 457 -17.97 -8.94 4.21
N PHE A 458 -18.11 -10.24 4.09
CA PHE A 458 -19.39 -10.94 4.10
C PHE A 458 -19.26 -12.21 4.94
N PHE A 459 -20.31 -13.03 5.02
CA PHE A 459 -20.43 -14.21 5.91
C PHE A 459 -19.10 -14.87 6.32
N GLY A 460 -18.30 -15.33 5.35
CA GLY A 460 -17.08 -16.09 5.62
C GLY A 460 -15.83 -15.27 5.99
N SER A 461 -15.84 -13.95 5.80
CA SER A 461 -14.73 -13.03 6.13
C SER A 461 -15.02 -12.12 7.33
N LEU A 462 -16.21 -12.19 7.94
CA LEU A 462 -16.56 -11.38 9.11
C LEU A 462 -15.71 -11.76 10.32
N SER A 463 -14.90 -10.82 10.79
CA SER A 463 -14.16 -10.92 12.05
C SER A 463 -14.16 -9.58 12.78
N GLN A 464 -14.27 -9.64 14.11
CA GLN A 464 -14.18 -8.47 15.00
C GLN A 464 -12.77 -8.28 15.57
N THR A 465 -11.91 -9.30 15.45
CA THR A 465 -10.52 -9.29 15.95
C THR A 465 -9.52 -9.03 14.83
N LYS A 466 -9.85 -9.45 13.61
CA LYS A 466 -9.07 -9.25 12.39
C LYS A 466 -10.01 -8.92 11.22
N PRO A 467 -10.63 -7.72 11.21
CA PRO A 467 -11.49 -7.33 10.11
C PRO A 467 -10.69 -7.25 8.81
N SER A 468 -11.29 -7.59 7.67
CA SER A 468 -10.72 -7.16 6.38
C SER A 468 -10.89 -5.66 6.25
N LEU A 469 -9.89 -4.98 5.70
CA LEU A 469 -9.81 -3.52 5.66
C LEU A 469 -9.79 -3.04 4.21
N LYS A 470 -10.39 -1.87 3.98
CA LYS A 470 -10.14 -1.05 2.81
C LYS A 470 -9.58 0.28 3.27
N LEU A 471 -8.48 0.68 2.66
CA LEU A 471 -7.88 2.00 2.79
C LEU A 471 -8.18 2.74 1.49
N ASP A 472 -8.88 3.87 1.55
CA ASP A 472 -9.11 4.77 0.41
C ASP A 472 -8.43 6.10 0.72
N PHE A 473 -7.28 6.32 0.06
CA PHE A 473 -6.43 7.48 0.33
C PHE A 473 -7.12 8.78 -0.08
N GLY A 474 -8.05 8.72 -1.03
CA GLY A 474 -8.78 9.87 -1.56
C GLY A 474 -10.10 10.19 -0.85
N GLU A 475 -10.50 9.42 0.16
CA GLU A 475 -11.84 9.54 0.78
C GLU A 475 -12.05 10.89 1.46
N PHE A 476 -11.09 11.34 2.27
CA PHE A 476 -11.16 12.63 2.97
C PHE A 476 -10.21 13.69 2.39
N VAL A 477 -9.12 13.27 1.75
CA VAL A 477 -8.18 14.15 1.05
C VAL A 477 -8.26 13.92 -0.46
N SER A 478 -9.03 14.77 -1.13
CA SER A 478 -9.26 14.64 -2.58
C SER A 478 -7.96 14.60 -3.37
N GLY A 479 -7.78 13.54 -4.18
CA GLY A 479 -6.62 13.37 -5.05
C GLY A 479 -5.37 12.81 -4.37
N GLN A 480 -5.39 12.52 -3.07
CA GLN A 480 -4.28 11.85 -2.38
C GLN A 480 -4.12 10.42 -2.94
N ARG A 481 -2.87 10.06 -3.26
CA ARG A 481 -2.44 8.79 -3.84
C ARG A 481 -1.10 8.40 -3.26
N LEU A 482 -0.81 7.11 -3.28
CA LEU A 482 0.51 6.55 -3.00
C LEU A 482 1.12 6.10 -4.33
N GLU A 483 1.93 6.96 -4.96
CA GLU A 483 2.59 6.68 -6.25
C GLU A 483 1.66 6.05 -7.31
N GLY A 484 0.51 6.68 -7.53
CA GLY A 484 -0.52 6.21 -8.46
C GLY A 484 -1.57 5.30 -7.82
N LEU A 485 -1.24 4.55 -6.76
CA LEU A 485 -2.19 3.72 -6.03
C LEU A 485 -3.20 4.59 -5.28
N ASP A 486 -4.49 4.34 -5.49
CA ASP A 486 -5.57 5.12 -4.85
C ASP A 486 -6.14 4.49 -3.59
N ARG A 487 -5.92 3.18 -3.41
CA ARG A 487 -6.52 2.39 -2.34
C ARG A 487 -5.79 1.07 -2.13
N MET A 488 -5.96 0.48 -0.94
CA MET A 488 -5.56 -0.89 -0.65
C MET A 488 -6.77 -1.73 -0.21
N THR A 489 -6.85 -2.98 -0.69
CA THR A 489 -7.81 -3.98 -0.19
C THR A 489 -7.06 -5.06 0.56
N LEU A 490 -7.18 -5.06 1.88
CA LEU A 490 -6.45 -5.93 2.80
C LEU A 490 -7.41 -7.00 3.34
N ASN A 491 -7.39 -8.19 2.74
CA ASN A 491 -8.24 -9.31 3.14
C ASN A 491 -7.60 -10.08 4.31
N ASN A 492 -8.42 -10.45 5.30
CA ASN A 492 -7.96 -11.10 6.53
C ASN A 492 -7.61 -12.59 6.39
N ALA A 493 -7.91 -13.21 5.24
CA ALA A 493 -7.76 -14.64 4.97
C ALA A 493 -8.43 -15.56 6.01
N LEU A 494 -9.59 -15.17 6.55
CA LEU A 494 -10.24 -15.92 7.64
C LEU A 494 -10.57 -17.38 7.26
N GLN A 495 -10.90 -17.65 5.99
CA GLN A 495 -11.20 -19.00 5.48
C GLN A 495 -9.97 -19.74 4.94
N ASP A 496 -8.83 -19.04 4.83
CA ASP A 496 -7.58 -19.59 4.35
C ASP A 496 -6.50 -19.51 5.44
N PRO A 497 -6.40 -20.50 6.33
CA PRO A 497 -5.38 -20.52 7.37
C PRO A 497 -3.94 -20.63 6.82
N ALA A 498 -3.78 -20.91 5.52
CA ALA A 498 -2.48 -20.94 4.87
C ALA A 498 -2.13 -19.63 4.15
N TYR A 499 -3.07 -18.67 4.01
CA TYR A 499 -2.95 -17.39 3.31
C TYR A 499 -2.65 -17.43 1.80
N VAL A 500 -2.20 -18.56 1.26
CA VAL A 500 -1.70 -18.69 -0.11
C VAL A 500 -2.78 -18.86 -1.19
N LYS A 501 -3.99 -19.28 -0.82
CA LYS A 501 -4.99 -19.73 -1.80
C LYS A 501 -5.50 -18.61 -2.70
N GLN A 502 -5.73 -17.43 -2.14
CA GLN A 502 -6.28 -16.32 -2.90
C GLN A 502 -5.30 -15.85 -3.99
N CYS A 503 -4.02 -15.65 -3.65
CA CYS A 503 -3.02 -15.25 -4.63
C CYS A 503 -2.75 -16.37 -5.66
N LEU A 504 -2.58 -17.62 -5.23
CA LEU A 504 -2.40 -18.75 -6.15
C LEU A 504 -3.58 -18.91 -7.10
N GLY A 505 -4.81 -18.75 -6.60
CA GLY A 505 -6.03 -18.84 -7.40
C GLY A 505 -6.06 -17.78 -8.50
N TYR A 506 -5.75 -16.52 -8.17
CA TYR A 506 -5.71 -15.45 -9.17
C TYR A 506 -4.57 -15.58 -10.16
N GLU A 507 -3.39 -16.05 -9.74
CA GLU A 507 -2.27 -16.31 -10.66
C GLU A 507 -2.61 -17.40 -11.68
N ILE A 508 -3.24 -18.50 -11.24
CA ILE A 508 -3.70 -19.58 -12.13
C ILE A 508 -4.75 -19.05 -13.10
N MET A 509 -5.70 -18.23 -12.63
CA MET A 509 -6.69 -17.62 -13.51
C MET A 509 -6.07 -16.64 -14.51
N ALA A 510 -5.13 -15.79 -14.08
CA ALA A 510 -4.41 -14.86 -14.96
C ALA A 510 -3.62 -15.63 -16.04
N SER A 511 -2.96 -16.72 -15.67
CA SER A 511 -2.25 -17.61 -16.60
C SER A 511 -3.17 -18.29 -17.62
N ALA A 512 -4.46 -18.43 -17.30
CA ALA A 512 -5.49 -18.88 -18.23
C ALA A 512 -6.04 -17.76 -19.14
N GLY A 513 -5.55 -16.52 -19.02
CA GLY A 513 -6.04 -15.36 -19.74
C GLY A 513 -7.32 -14.76 -19.16
N ILE A 514 -7.69 -15.13 -17.93
CA ILE A 514 -8.84 -14.55 -17.23
C ILE A 514 -8.38 -13.21 -16.62
N PRO A 515 -9.19 -12.13 -16.71
CA PRO A 515 -8.86 -10.85 -16.10
C PRO A 515 -8.94 -10.94 -14.57
N ALA A 516 -7.87 -11.41 -13.92
CA ALA A 516 -7.82 -11.63 -12.48
C ALA A 516 -7.05 -10.50 -11.76
N PRO A 517 -7.44 -10.16 -10.51
CA PRO A 517 -6.70 -9.19 -9.68
C PRO A 517 -5.28 -9.66 -9.39
N ARG A 518 -4.33 -8.74 -9.29
CA ARG A 518 -3.02 -9.00 -8.68
C ARG A 518 -3.16 -9.20 -7.16
N CYS A 519 -2.19 -9.88 -6.57
CA CYS A 519 -2.23 -10.28 -5.18
C CYS A 519 -0.82 -10.47 -4.61
N ASN A 520 -0.56 -9.89 -3.45
CA ASN A 520 0.62 -10.15 -2.61
C ASN A 520 0.22 -10.07 -1.12
N PHE A 521 1.15 -9.76 -0.23
CA PHE A 521 0.92 -9.76 1.21
C PHE A 521 1.27 -8.42 1.86
N ALA A 522 0.61 -8.14 2.98
CA ALA A 522 0.94 -7.03 3.83
C ALA A 522 0.93 -7.44 5.31
N ARG A 523 1.90 -7.01 6.09
CA ARG A 523 1.81 -6.99 7.54
C ARG A 523 1.18 -5.67 7.96
N VAL A 524 0.01 -5.76 8.60
CA VAL A 524 -0.76 -4.60 9.01
C VAL A 524 -0.72 -4.47 10.53
N THR A 525 -0.21 -3.35 11.01
CA THR A 525 -0.22 -3.00 12.44
C THR A 525 -1.21 -1.87 12.67
N VAL A 526 -2.20 -2.08 13.55
CA VAL A 526 -3.19 -1.06 13.89
C VAL A 526 -2.88 -0.48 15.26
N HIS A 527 -2.62 0.81 15.30
CA HIS A 527 -2.36 1.64 16.47
C HIS A 527 -3.65 2.34 16.88
N THR A 528 -4.22 1.98 18.03
CA THR A 528 -5.43 2.63 18.53
C THR A 528 -5.15 3.68 19.61
N LEU A 529 -5.81 4.83 19.50
CA LEU A 529 -5.70 5.96 20.44
C LEU A 529 -6.91 6.03 21.40
N ASP A 530 -6.69 5.95 22.71
CA ASP A 530 -7.76 5.92 23.74
C ASP A 530 -8.00 7.27 24.41
N GLY A 531 -7.70 8.37 23.71
CA GLY A 531 -7.44 9.67 24.38
C GLY A 531 -6.19 9.64 25.27
N ALA A 532 -5.44 8.53 25.26
CA ALA A 532 -4.12 8.37 25.85
C ALA A 532 -3.03 8.62 24.78
N THR A 533 -1.87 9.09 25.22
CA THR A 533 -0.71 9.46 24.39
C THR A 533 0.16 8.29 23.93
N GLN A 534 -0.32 7.05 24.12
CA GLN A 534 0.36 5.85 23.69
C GLN A 534 -0.60 5.03 22.82
N ALA A 535 -0.23 4.84 21.56
CA ALA A 535 -0.89 3.87 20.71
C ALA A 535 -0.75 2.49 21.34
N THR A 536 -1.87 1.81 21.56
CA THR A 536 -1.83 0.38 21.85
C THR A 536 -1.80 -0.35 20.51
N PRO A 537 -0.71 -1.04 20.15
CA PRO A 537 -0.71 -1.84 18.94
C PRO A 537 -1.67 -3.01 19.12
N VAL A 538 -2.54 -3.22 18.14
CA VAL A 538 -3.04 -4.55 17.83
C VAL A 538 -1.89 -5.24 17.08
N ASP A 539 -1.43 -6.39 17.58
CA ASP A 539 -0.29 -7.13 17.00
C ASP A 539 -0.34 -7.12 15.46
N GLY A 540 0.81 -6.82 14.83
CA GLY A 540 0.94 -6.80 13.38
C GLY A 540 0.54 -8.14 12.78
N GLN A 541 -0.53 -8.15 11.97
CA GLN A 541 -1.11 -9.36 11.42
C GLN A 541 -0.91 -9.41 9.92
N LEU A 542 -0.72 -10.62 9.38
CA LEU A 542 -0.64 -10.83 7.95
C LEU A 542 -2.02 -10.63 7.29
N TYR A 543 -2.05 -9.88 6.20
CA TYR A 543 -3.19 -9.69 5.32
C TYR A 543 -2.80 -10.08 3.89
N VAL A 544 -3.78 -10.52 3.11
CA VAL A 544 -3.64 -10.67 1.68
C VAL A 544 -4.01 -9.33 1.04
N ASN A 545 -3.05 -8.68 0.39
CA ASN A 545 -3.28 -7.43 -0.33
C ASN A 545 -3.72 -7.77 -1.76
N VAL A 546 -4.92 -7.30 -2.13
CA VAL A 546 -5.56 -7.64 -3.40
C VAL A 546 -5.84 -6.38 -4.19
N GLU A 547 -5.52 -6.41 -5.48
CA GLU A 547 -5.84 -5.31 -6.39
C GLU A 547 -7.35 -5.08 -6.43
N SER A 548 -7.75 -3.82 -6.30
CA SER A 548 -9.16 -3.47 -6.29
C SER A 548 -9.72 -3.44 -7.71
N ILE A 549 -10.88 -4.07 -7.94
CA ILE A 549 -11.59 -3.98 -9.22
C ILE A 549 -12.17 -2.57 -9.40
N LYS A 550 -11.34 -1.69 -9.97
CA LYS A 550 -11.56 -0.25 -10.16
C LYS A 550 -10.93 0.19 -11.48
N PRO A 551 -11.08 1.47 -11.90
CA PRO A 551 -10.57 1.91 -13.20
C PRO A 551 -9.11 1.54 -13.51
N PRO A 552 -8.14 1.59 -12.58
CA PRO A 552 -6.76 1.14 -12.86
C PRO A 552 -6.69 -0.33 -13.31
N PHE A 553 -7.31 -1.24 -12.55
CA PHE A 553 -7.46 -2.65 -12.93
C PHE A 553 -8.09 -2.81 -14.32
N LEU A 554 -9.20 -2.11 -14.59
CA LEU A 554 -9.91 -2.22 -15.87
C LEU A 554 -9.06 -1.74 -17.04
N GLY A 555 -8.32 -0.65 -16.86
CA GLY A 555 -7.36 -0.13 -17.83
C GLY A 555 -6.27 -1.16 -18.13
N ARG A 556 -5.71 -1.79 -17.08
CA ARG A 556 -4.66 -2.81 -17.20
C ARG A 556 -5.13 -4.05 -17.97
N VAL A 557 -6.29 -4.62 -17.62
CA VAL A 557 -6.72 -5.92 -18.19
C VAL A 557 -7.55 -5.80 -19.47
N PHE A 558 -8.23 -4.67 -19.71
CA PHE A 558 -9.08 -4.49 -20.89
C PHE A 558 -8.59 -3.40 -21.86
N GLY A 559 -7.59 -2.61 -21.46
CA GLY A 559 -7.09 -1.45 -22.22
C GLY A 559 -8.00 -0.22 -22.16
N ASP A 560 -9.12 -0.30 -21.42
CA ASP A 560 -10.12 0.76 -21.31
C ASP A 560 -10.95 0.56 -20.04
N ALA A 561 -11.04 1.62 -19.24
CA ALA A 561 -11.74 1.65 -17.96
C ALA A 561 -13.08 2.40 -18.00
N THR A 562 -13.54 2.83 -19.18
CA THR A 562 -14.73 3.70 -19.35
C THR A 562 -16.05 2.92 -19.50
N GLY A 563 -15.99 1.59 -19.48
CA GLY A 563 -17.17 0.73 -19.50
C GLY A 563 -17.89 0.70 -18.16
N ARG A 564 -18.86 -0.20 -18.05
CA ARG A 564 -19.72 -0.34 -16.87
C ARG A 564 -19.31 -1.55 -16.06
N LEU A 565 -19.06 -1.35 -14.77
CA LEU A 565 -18.64 -2.38 -13.85
C LEU A 565 -19.77 -2.73 -12.86
N TYR A 566 -19.96 -4.03 -12.64
CA TYR A 566 -20.93 -4.56 -11.69
C TYR A 566 -20.31 -5.64 -10.80
N GLU A 567 -20.77 -5.75 -9.56
CA GLU A 567 -20.47 -6.86 -8.64
C GLU A 567 -21.72 -7.70 -8.41
N GLY A 568 -21.60 -9.01 -8.57
CA GLY A 568 -22.64 -9.97 -8.19
C GLY A 568 -22.37 -10.55 -6.82
N THR A 569 -23.30 -10.36 -5.88
CA THR A 569 -23.28 -10.99 -4.55
C THR A 569 -24.52 -11.86 -4.42
N LEU A 570 -24.36 -13.19 -4.26
CA LEU A 570 -25.48 -14.14 -4.22
C LEU A 570 -26.53 -13.86 -5.32
N SER A 571 -26.06 -13.71 -6.57
CA SER A 571 -26.81 -13.14 -7.68
C SER A 571 -26.60 -13.90 -8.99
N ASP A 572 -27.61 -13.89 -9.86
CA ASP A 572 -27.56 -14.56 -11.16
C ASP A 572 -28.46 -13.87 -12.20
N PHE A 573 -28.29 -14.24 -13.47
CA PHE A 573 -29.06 -13.72 -14.60
C PHE A 573 -30.35 -14.53 -14.82
N TRP A 574 -31.26 -14.44 -13.85
CA TRP A 574 -32.53 -15.18 -13.85
C TRP A 574 -33.74 -14.31 -13.54
N LEU A 575 -34.93 -14.91 -13.63
CA LEU A 575 -36.20 -14.28 -13.23
C LEU A 575 -36.51 -14.54 -11.76
N LYS A 576 -36.86 -13.48 -11.05
CA LYS A 576 -37.45 -13.55 -9.71
C LYS A 576 -38.93 -13.94 -9.82
N GLY A 577 -39.36 -14.98 -9.11
CA GLY A 577 -40.74 -15.48 -9.19
C GLY A 577 -40.94 -16.46 -10.36
N THR A 578 -42.14 -16.53 -10.96
CA THR A 578 -42.43 -17.57 -11.98
C THR A 578 -41.93 -17.18 -13.39
N PRO A 579 -41.74 -18.12 -14.33
CA PRO A 579 -41.32 -17.83 -15.70
C PRO A 579 -42.27 -16.91 -16.49
N THR A 580 -43.51 -16.72 -16.03
CA THR A 580 -44.55 -15.95 -16.71
C THR A 580 -44.82 -14.57 -16.10
N THR A 581 -44.41 -14.35 -14.84
CA THR A 581 -44.62 -13.09 -14.11
C THR A 581 -43.35 -12.54 -13.50
N GLY A 582 -42.23 -13.21 -13.69
CA GLY A 582 -40.98 -12.88 -13.05
C GLY A 582 -40.23 -11.75 -13.74
N GLU A 583 -39.49 -11.00 -12.94
CA GLU A 583 -38.66 -9.88 -13.40
C GLU A 583 -37.17 -10.24 -13.26
N PRO A 584 -36.29 -9.71 -14.11
CA PRO A 584 -34.85 -9.94 -14.01
C PRO A 584 -34.29 -9.55 -12.63
N TRP A 585 -33.36 -10.36 -12.11
CA TRP A 585 -32.84 -10.22 -10.76
C TRP A 585 -31.75 -9.14 -10.62
N ARG A 586 -32.14 -7.88 -10.86
CA ARG A 586 -31.20 -6.74 -10.93
C ARG A 586 -30.64 -6.30 -9.60
N ASN A 587 -31.45 -6.31 -8.55
CA ASN A 587 -31.15 -5.64 -7.29
C ASN A 587 -30.03 -6.32 -6.48
N THR A 588 -29.63 -7.54 -6.85
CA THR A 588 -28.49 -8.26 -6.27
C THR A 588 -27.20 -8.10 -7.08
N ILE A 589 -27.27 -7.41 -8.23
CA ILE A 589 -26.13 -7.00 -9.05
C ILE A 589 -25.88 -5.51 -8.79
N GLU A 590 -24.80 -5.22 -8.08
CA GLU A 590 -24.47 -3.87 -7.63
C GLU A 590 -23.64 -3.14 -8.70
N PRO A 591 -24.11 -2.01 -9.25
CA PRO A 591 -23.27 -1.16 -10.10
C PRO A 591 -22.15 -0.52 -9.28
N LYS A 592 -20.93 -0.50 -9.82
CA LYS A 592 -19.72 0.01 -9.13
C LYS A 592 -19.22 1.36 -9.64
N ASP A 593 -19.88 1.87 -10.67
CA ASP A 593 -19.75 3.22 -11.19
C ASP A 593 -21.16 3.82 -11.44
N ASP A 594 -21.25 5.16 -11.46
CA ASP A 594 -22.53 5.86 -11.58
C ASP A 594 -23.20 5.63 -12.96
N ALA A 595 -22.42 5.39 -14.01
CA ALA A 595 -22.95 5.12 -15.35
C ALA A 595 -23.67 3.76 -15.42
N ALA A 596 -23.15 2.76 -14.71
CA ALA A 596 -23.74 1.43 -14.55
C ALA A 596 -25.08 1.46 -13.81
N ALA A 597 -25.27 2.42 -12.90
CA ALA A 597 -26.55 2.61 -12.22
C ALA A 597 -27.65 3.17 -13.15
N LEU A 598 -27.28 3.79 -14.28
CA LEU A 598 -28.22 4.42 -15.22
C LEU A 598 -28.74 3.47 -16.31
N ASP A 599 -28.02 2.38 -16.60
CA ASP A 599 -28.40 1.40 -17.63
C ASP A 599 -28.02 -0.02 -17.19
N GLN A 600 -29.00 -0.92 -17.12
CA GLN A 600 -28.86 -2.32 -16.73
C GLN A 600 -29.41 -3.26 -17.82
N SER A 601 -29.44 -2.79 -19.06
CA SER A 601 -30.04 -3.53 -20.19
C SER A 601 -29.30 -4.84 -20.53
N GLU A 602 -28.01 -4.95 -20.21
CA GLU A 602 -27.22 -6.17 -20.41
C GLU A 602 -27.70 -7.31 -19.50
N ILE A 603 -28.08 -6.96 -18.25
CA ILE A 603 -28.66 -7.92 -17.29
C ILE A 603 -29.98 -8.46 -17.84
N ASP A 604 -30.81 -7.60 -18.43
CA ASP A 604 -32.07 -8.03 -19.06
C ASP A 604 -31.85 -8.88 -20.28
N ALA A 605 -30.94 -8.44 -21.15
CA ALA A 605 -30.69 -9.09 -22.43
C ALA A 605 -30.16 -10.50 -22.19
N LEU A 606 -29.22 -10.66 -21.25
CA LEU A 606 -28.72 -11.97 -20.85
C LEU A 606 -29.80 -12.81 -20.17
N THR A 607 -30.56 -12.25 -19.21
CA THR A 607 -31.67 -12.96 -18.57
C THR A 607 -32.69 -13.45 -19.60
N ALA A 608 -33.12 -12.59 -20.53
CA ALA A 608 -34.04 -12.93 -21.61
C ALA A 608 -33.49 -14.02 -22.52
N ALA A 609 -32.20 -13.96 -22.87
CA ALA A 609 -31.54 -15.01 -23.66
C ALA A 609 -31.60 -16.37 -22.95
N LEU A 610 -31.40 -16.38 -21.62
CA LEU A 610 -31.38 -17.60 -20.81
C LEU A 610 -32.76 -18.21 -20.60
N VAL A 611 -33.79 -17.39 -20.36
CA VAL A 611 -35.12 -17.87 -19.93
C VAL A 611 -36.14 -18.01 -21.05
N ASN A 612 -35.92 -17.43 -22.23
CA ASN A 612 -36.91 -17.45 -23.32
C ASN A 612 -37.21 -18.91 -23.75
N PRO A 613 -38.46 -19.39 -23.53
CA PRO A 613 -38.83 -20.77 -23.82
C PRO A 613 -39.01 -21.02 -25.33
N ALA A 614 -39.17 -19.97 -26.14
CA ALA A 614 -39.33 -20.10 -27.58
C ALA A 614 -38.00 -20.34 -28.32
N TYR A 615 -36.86 -20.05 -27.69
CA TYR A 615 -35.56 -20.22 -28.31
C TYR A 615 -35.16 -21.69 -28.43
N THR A 616 -34.82 -22.10 -29.65
CA THR A 616 -34.01 -23.29 -29.90
C THR A 616 -32.61 -23.10 -29.30
N ASN A 617 -31.84 -24.19 -29.17
CA ASN A 617 -30.46 -24.10 -28.67
C ASN A 617 -29.59 -23.16 -29.53
N SER A 618 -29.77 -23.15 -30.85
CA SER A 618 -29.02 -22.28 -31.74
C SER A 618 -29.38 -20.81 -31.56
N GLU A 619 -30.68 -20.49 -31.46
CA GLU A 619 -31.13 -19.10 -31.23
C GLU A 619 -30.71 -18.61 -29.85
N ARG A 620 -30.82 -19.47 -28.82
CA ARG A 620 -30.37 -19.15 -27.47
C ARG A 620 -28.88 -18.86 -27.43
N ARG A 621 -28.05 -19.70 -28.05
CA ARG A 621 -26.61 -19.48 -28.14
C ARG A 621 -26.29 -18.15 -28.82
N ALA A 622 -26.92 -17.86 -29.96
CA ALA A 622 -26.70 -16.60 -30.68
C ALA A 622 -27.11 -15.37 -29.85
N ALA A 623 -28.20 -15.47 -29.09
CA ALA A 623 -28.63 -14.40 -28.18
C ALA A 623 -27.66 -14.20 -27.01
N ILE A 624 -27.06 -15.27 -26.47
CA ILE A 624 -26.00 -15.18 -25.44
C ILE A 624 -24.75 -14.53 -26.03
N GLU A 625 -24.27 -14.99 -27.19
CA GLU A 625 -23.05 -14.47 -27.84
C GLU A 625 -23.15 -12.99 -28.26
N ALA A 626 -24.38 -12.48 -28.40
CA ALA A 626 -24.64 -11.07 -28.68
C ALA A 626 -24.40 -10.15 -27.45
N VAL A 627 -24.43 -10.70 -26.23
CA VAL A 627 -24.34 -9.94 -24.97
C VAL A 627 -23.10 -10.34 -24.16
N VAL A 628 -22.66 -11.60 -24.25
CA VAL A 628 -21.53 -12.16 -23.50
C VAL A 628 -20.43 -12.52 -24.48
N ASP A 629 -19.17 -12.23 -24.14
CA ASP A 629 -18.05 -12.88 -24.81
C ASP A 629 -18.01 -14.35 -24.38
N LEU A 630 -18.58 -15.22 -25.21
CA LEU A 630 -18.75 -16.63 -24.87
C LEU A 630 -17.41 -17.35 -24.69
N ASP A 631 -16.37 -17.01 -25.47
CA ASP A 631 -15.07 -17.69 -25.32
C ASP A 631 -14.38 -17.27 -24.02
N ALA A 632 -14.43 -15.97 -23.70
CA ALA A 632 -13.93 -15.46 -22.42
C ALA A 632 -14.70 -16.06 -21.24
N TYR A 633 -16.03 -16.15 -21.32
CA TYR A 633 -16.85 -16.78 -20.28
C TYR A 633 -16.54 -18.27 -20.10
N LEU A 634 -16.41 -19.04 -21.17
CA LEU A 634 -16.05 -20.47 -21.07
C LEU A 634 -14.67 -20.66 -20.43
N THR A 635 -13.74 -19.73 -20.70
CA THR A 635 -12.41 -19.71 -20.08
C THR A 635 -12.50 -19.38 -18.59
N PHE A 636 -13.26 -18.34 -18.22
CA PHE A 636 -13.57 -17.99 -16.82
C PHE A 636 -14.17 -19.17 -16.05
N TRP A 637 -15.21 -19.80 -16.59
CA TRP A 637 -15.88 -20.93 -15.94
C TRP A 637 -14.94 -22.14 -15.77
N ALA A 638 -14.14 -22.46 -16.79
CA ALA A 638 -13.15 -23.52 -16.68
C ALA A 638 -12.07 -23.20 -15.63
N GLY A 639 -11.66 -21.93 -15.50
CA GLY A 639 -10.74 -21.46 -14.47
C GLY A 639 -11.28 -21.60 -13.04
N GLU A 640 -12.54 -21.20 -12.80
CA GLU A 640 -13.21 -21.44 -11.51
C GLU A 640 -13.23 -22.93 -11.14
N GLY A 641 -13.53 -23.79 -12.13
CA GLY A 641 -13.51 -25.25 -11.96
C GLY A 641 -12.12 -25.80 -11.61
N LEU A 642 -11.07 -25.31 -12.28
CA LEU A 642 -9.68 -25.75 -12.07
C LEU A 642 -9.11 -25.43 -10.70
N ILE A 643 -9.55 -24.35 -10.05
CA ILE A 643 -9.10 -24.04 -8.69
C ILE A 643 -10.09 -24.53 -7.62
N GLY A 644 -11.22 -25.11 -8.04
CA GLY A 644 -12.28 -25.56 -7.16
C GLY A 644 -12.97 -24.40 -6.43
N HIS A 645 -13.29 -23.32 -7.14
CA HIS A 645 -13.91 -22.11 -6.60
C HIS A 645 -15.41 -22.31 -6.32
N TRP A 646 -15.73 -23.04 -5.25
CA TRP A 646 -17.11 -23.42 -4.94
C TRP A 646 -18.03 -22.22 -4.62
N ASP A 647 -17.48 -21.14 -4.05
CA ASP A 647 -18.22 -19.90 -3.74
C ASP A 647 -18.16 -18.90 -4.90
N GLY A 648 -17.89 -19.39 -6.11
CA GLY A 648 -17.74 -18.59 -7.34
C GLY A 648 -19.05 -18.49 -8.10
N TYR A 649 -19.02 -17.86 -9.27
CA TYR A 649 -20.23 -17.66 -10.05
C TYR A 649 -20.82 -19.00 -10.50
N ALA A 650 -20.01 -19.88 -11.08
CA ALA A 650 -20.49 -21.10 -11.71
C ALA A 650 -21.15 -22.10 -10.74
N ASP A 651 -20.67 -22.16 -9.49
CA ASP A 651 -21.17 -23.09 -8.47
C ASP A 651 -22.22 -22.44 -7.54
N ASP A 652 -21.90 -21.34 -6.86
CA ASP A 652 -22.82 -20.73 -5.88
C ASP A 652 -23.29 -19.31 -6.22
N GLN A 653 -23.05 -18.84 -7.46
CA GLN A 653 -23.59 -17.58 -7.97
C GLN A 653 -23.12 -16.38 -7.12
N ASN A 654 -21.87 -16.41 -6.67
CA ASN A 654 -21.28 -15.42 -5.77
C ASN A 654 -19.86 -15.04 -6.20
N ASN A 655 -19.28 -14.03 -5.54
CA ASN A 655 -17.89 -13.60 -5.69
C ASN A 655 -17.43 -13.40 -7.15
N PHE A 656 -18.19 -12.61 -7.91
CA PHE A 656 -17.80 -12.23 -9.26
C PHE A 656 -18.09 -10.77 -9.54
N TYR A 657 -17.28 -10.19 -10.41
CA TYR A 657 -17.61 -8.96 -11.11
C TYR A 657 -17.92 -9.29 -12.58
N PHE A 658 -18.59 -8.37 -13.25
CA PHE A 658 -18.54 -8.33 -14.70
C PHE A 658 -18.40 -6.91 -15.22
N TYR A 659 -17.74 -6.80 -16.36
CA TYR A 659 -17.45 -5.55 -17.04
C TYR A 659 -18.09 -5.57 -18.44
N VAL A 660 -18.86 -4.53 -18.75
CA VAL A 660 -19.37 -4.32 -20.11
C VAL A 660 -18.33 -3.51 -20.87
N LYS A 661 -17.53 -4.22 -21.66
CA LYS A 661 -16.36 -3.66 -22.33
C LYS A 661 -16.77 -2.73 -23.48
N PRO A 662 -16.34 -1.45 -23.51
CA PRO A 662 -16.79 -0.49 -24.52
C PRO A 662 -16.50 -0.90 -25.98
N GLN A 663 -15.38 -1.61 -26.21
CA GLN A 663 -14.91 -1.96 -27.55
C GLN A 663 -15.83 -2.92 -28.28
N ASP A 664 -16.43 -3.88 -27.56
CA ASP A 664 -17.27 -4.92 -28.13
C ASP A 664 -18.73 -4.87 -27.62
N GLY A 665 -18.99 -4.09 -26.57
CA GLY A 665 -20.30 -3.97 -25.92
C GLY A 665 -20.73 -5.23 -25.16
N LYS A 666 -19.80 -6.13 -24.83
CA LYS A 666 -20.10 -7.44 -24.22
C LYS A 666 -19.71 -7.52 -22.75
N ILE A 667 -20.39 -8.42 -22.05
CA ILE A 667 -20.09 -8.83 -20.68
C ILE A 667 -18.83 -9.71 -20.69
N HIS A 668 -17.85 -9.31 -19.87
CA HIS A 668 -16.66 -10.06 -19.51
C HIS A 668 -16.67 -10.32 -17.99
N PHE A 669 -16.52 -11.58 -17.58
CA PHE A 669 -16.54 -11.97 -16.16
C PHE A 669 -15.14 -11.82 -15.53
N ILE A 670 -15.12 -11.41 -14.27
CA ILE A 670 -13.91 -11.17 -13.47
C ILE A 670 -14.07 -11.92 -12.13
N PRO A 671 -13.11 -12.77 -11.74
CA PRO A 671 -13.19 -13.52 -10.49
C PRO A 671 -12.98 -12.63 -9.27
N TRP A 672 -13.55 -13.03 -8.14
CA TRP A 672 -13.33 -12.39 -6.84
C TRP A 672 -13.39 -13.43 -5.72
N GLY A 673 -12.95 -13.09 -4.50
CA GLY A 673 -13.16 -13.94 -3.33
C GLY A 673 -12.56 -15.35 -3.38
N ALA A 674 -11.43 -15.55 -4.06
CA ALA A 674 -10.83 -16.87 -4.28
C ALA A 674 -10.11 -17.49 -3.05
N ASP A 675 -10.41 -17.08 -1.83
CA ASP A 675 -9.76 -17.56 -0.60
C ASP A 675 -10.25 -18.96 -0.15
N ASP A 676 -11.45 -19.38 -0.57
CA ASP A 676 -11.97 -20.71 -0.22
C ASP A 676 -11.88 -21.74 -1.36
N THR A 677 -10.66 -21.93 -1.87
CA THR A 677 -10.32 -22.80 -3.02
C THR A 677 -9.45 -24.00 -2.60
N PHE A 678 -9.04 -24.85 -3.55
CA PHE A 678 -8.11 -25.98 -3.35
C PHE A 678 -8.55 -27.03 -2.29
N GLY A 679 -9.80 -27.49 -2.37
CA GLY A 679 -10.20 -28.76 -1.76
C GLY A 679 -10.90 -28.74 -0.40
N ARG A 680 -11.35 -27.57 0.08
CA ARG A 680 -12.24 -27.50 1.26
C ARG A 680 -13.64 -28.06 0.95
N GLY A 681 -14.10 -27.82 -0.28
CA GLY A 681 -15.45 -28.10 -0.75
C GLY A 681 -16.53 -27.24 -0.11
N ASN A 682 -17.71 -27.18 -0.73
CA ASN A 682 -18.85 -26.38 -0.26
C ASN A 682 -19.29 -26.80 1.16
N PRO A 683 -19.10 -25.94 2.19
CA PRO A 683 -19.42 -26.26 3.58
C PRO A 683 -20.92 -26.21 3.90
N LEU A 684 -21.76 -25.67 3.01
CA LEU A 684 -23.21 -25.58 3.19
C LEU A 684 -23.95 -26.87 2.81
N GLY A 685 -23.24 -27.87 2.30
CA GLY A 685 -23.84 -29.06 1.71
C GLY A 685 -24.48 -28.70 0.36
N GLY A 686 -24.22 -29.51 -0.66
CA GLY A 686 -24.80 -29.31 -1.98
C GLY A 686 -26.32 -29.17 -1.88
N ARG A 687 -26.90 -28.15 -2.52
CA ARG A 687 -28.35 -27.98 -2.65
C ARG A 687 -28.95 -29.26 -3.21
N THR A 688 -29.53 -30.08 -2.34
CA THR A 688 -30.21 -31.37 -2.60
C THR A 688 -29.45 -32.40 -3.45
N GLY A 689 -28.89 -33.44 -2.81
CA GLY A 689 -28.71 -34.77 -3.41
C GLY A 689 -27.54 -35.00 -4.37
N ASP A 690 -26.68 -34.01 -4.63
CA ASP A 690 -25.51 -34.18 -5.53
C ASP A 690 -24.27 -34.76 -4.82
N PRO A 691 -23.54 -35.71 -5.44
CA PRO A 691 -22.34 -36.31 -4.86
C PRO A 691 -21.09 -35.40 -5.00
N VAL A 692 -20.58 -35.00 -3.83
CA VAL A 692 -19.20 -34.61 -3.46
C VAL A 692 -18.62 -33.29 -4.02
N HIS A 693 -18.16 -32.48 -3.06
CA HIS A 693 -17.86 -31.05 -3.10
C HIS A 693 -16.49 -30.64 -3.68
N CYS A 694 -15.95 -31.38 -4.65
CA CYS A 694 -14.64 -31.09 -5.26
C CYS A 694 -14.62 -31.28 -6.78
N GLN A 695 -15.78 -31.13 -7.44
CA GLN A 695 -15.88 -31.27 -8.90
C GLN A 695 -15.36 -30.02 -9.60
N ALA A 696 -14.68 -30.20 -10.73
CA ALA A 696 -14.31 -29.09 -11.62
C ALA A 696 -15.45 -28.75 -12.60
N ILE A 697 -16.33 -29.69 -12.91
CA ILE A 697 -17.49 -29.47 -13.79
C ILE A 697 -18.74 -29.22 -12.97
N VAL A 698 -18.97 -27.96 -12.60
CA VAL A 698 -20.15 -27.56 -11.81
C VAL A 698 -20.91 -26.42 -12.51
N PRO A 699 -21.96 -26.74 -13.29
CA PRO A 699 -22.77 -25.75 -14.01
C PRO A 699 -24.05 -25.41 -13.23
N ARG A 700 -23.94 -24.76 -12.07
CA ARG A 700 -25.13 -24.45 -11.26
C ARG A 700 -25.75 -23.10 -11.58
N SER A 701 -24.95 -22.11 -11.95
CA SER A 701 -25.46 -20.79 -12.39
C SER A 701 -26.31 -20.92 -13.65
N ALA A 702 -27.23 -19.98 -13.84
CA ALA A 702 -28.15 -19.95 -14.97
C ALA A 702 -27.40 -20.03 -16.31
N LEU A 703 -26.35 -19.23 -16.47
CA LEU A 703 -25.54 -19.22 -17.69
C LEU A 703 -24.79 -20.54 -17.88
N ALA A 704 -24.03 -21.00 -16.88
CA ALA A 704 -23.29 -22.27 -16.96
C ALA A 704 -24.22 -23.46 -17.23
N ARG A 705 -25.34 -23.53 -16.51
CA ARG A 705 -26.35 -24.58 -16.66
C ARG A 705 -26.98 -24.60 -18.04
N ARG A 706 -27.35 -23.44 -18.57
CA ARG A 706 -27.93 -23.32 -19.93
C ARG A 706 -26.92 -23.74 -21.00
N LEU A 707 -25.67 -23.31 -20.88
CA LEU A 707 -24.60 -23.67 -21.80
C LEU A 707 -24.24 -25.16 -21.70
N TYR A 708 -24.21 -25.75 -20.50
CA TYR A 708 -23.91 -27.17 -20.33
C TYR A 708 -25.02 -28.10 -20.85
N ALA A 709 -26.28 -27.66 -20.80
CA ALA A 709 -27.41 -28.41 -21.33
C ALA A 709 -27.43 -28.50 -22.87
N MET A 710 -26.74 -27.58 -23.56
CA MET A 710 -26.62 -27.55 -25.01
C MET A 710 -25.40 -28.39 -25.46
N PRO A 711 -25.56 -29.42 -26.30
CA PRO A 711 -24.47 -30.34 -26.63
C PRO A 711 -23.22 -29.68 -27.22
N ASP A 712 -23.39 -28.71 -28.11
CA ASP A 712 -22.28 -28.07 -28.81
C ASP A 712 -21.46 -27.17 -27.86
N THR A 713 -22.12 -26.37 -27.02
CA THR A 713 -21.44 -25.52 -26.03
C THR A 713 -20.85 -26.33 -24.88
N ARG A 714 -21.46 -27.45 -24.49
CA ARG A 714 -20.84 -28.40 -23.56
C ARG A 714 -19.55 -28.97 -24.13
N ALA A 715 -19.54 -29.34 -25.41
CA ALA A 715 -18.32 -29.82 -26.07
C ALA A 715 -17.21 -28.74 -26.07
N LEU A 716 -17.58 -27.47 -26.33
CA LEU A 716 -16.64 -26.34 -26.25
C LEU A 716 -16.09 -26.15 -24.83
N TYR A 717 -16.95 -26.19 -23.81
CA TYR A 717 -16.53 -26.10 -22.41
C TYR A 717 -15.54 -27.22 -22.02
N LEU A 718 -15.87 -28.47 -22.35
CA LEU A 718 -14.99 -29.61 -22.05
C LEU A 718 -13.64 -29.50 -22.75
N ALA A 719 -13.63 -29.03 -24.01
CA ALA A 719 -12.41 -28.77 -24.75
C ALA A 719 -11.58 -27.64 -24.11
N LYS A 720 -12.23 -26.57 -23.64
CA LYS A 720 -11.58 -25.46 -22.93
C LYS A 720 -10.99 -25.93 -21.59
N LEU A 721 -11.75 -26.68 -20.80
CA LEU A 721 -11.28 -27.24 -19.54
C LEU A 721 -10.09 -28.19 -19.75
N GLN A 722 -10.14 -29.06 -20.76
CA GLN A 722 -8.99 -29.91 -21.13
C GLN A 722 -7.77 -29.06 -21.52
N ALA A 723 -7.95 -28.02 -22.35
CA ALA A 723 -6.86 -27.17 -22.79
C ALA A 723 -6.19 -26.44 -21.61
N LEU A 724 -6.97 -25.86 -20.70
CA LEU A 724 -6.43 -25.21 -19.50
C LEU A 724 -5.80 -26.22 -18.54
N LEU A 725 -6.39 -27.41 -18.39
CA LEU A 725 -5.78 -28.48 -17.62
C LEU A 725 -4.41 -28.85 -18.20
N ASP A 726 -4.24 -28.89 -19.52
CA ASP A 726 -2.97 -29.25 -20.16
C ASP A 726 -1.92 -28.13 -20.18
N THR A 727 -2.35 -26.87 -20.20
CA THR A 727 -1.46 -25.72 -20.41
C THR A 727 -1.20 -24.89 -19.16
N VAL A 728 -2.16 -24.81 -18.24
CA VAL A 728 -2.08 -23.97 -17.04
C VAL A 728 -1.84 -24.80 -15.78
N TRP A 729 -2.44 -26.00 -15.69
CA TRP A 729 -2.33 -26.82 -14.48
C TRP A 729 -1.00 -27.56 -14.39
N ASN A 730 -0.02 -26.95 -13.72
CA ASN A 730 1.33 -27.50 -13.51
C ASN A 730 1.61 -27.65 -12.01
N PRO A 731 1.42 -28.86 -11.43
CA PRO A 731 1.65 -29.11 -10.01
C PRO A 731 3.02 -28.65 -9.50
N ALA A 732 4.09 -28.87 -10.27
CA ALA A 732 5.43 -28.47 -9.85
C ALA A 732 5.58 -26.94 -9.74
N ALA A 733 5.02 -26.19 -10.70
CA ALA A 733 5.02 -24.73 -10.64
C ALA A 733 4.16 -24.21 -9.48
N HIS A 734 2.97 -24.79 -9.27
CA HIS A 734 2.10 -24.38 -8.15
C HIS A 734 2.73 -24.69 -6.78
N HIS A 735 3.47 -25.81 -6.65
CA HIS A 735 4.24 -26.08 -5.43
C HIS A 735 5.37 -25.07 -5.20
N ALA A 736 6.08 -24.69 -6.26
CA ALA A 736 7.15 -23.70 -6.19
C ALA A 736 6.61 -22.32 -5.79
N GLU A 737 5.45 -21.94 -6.31
CA GLU A 737 4.77 -20.70 -5.93
C GLU A 737 4.30 -20.72 -4.46
N ILE A 738 3.78 -21.86 -3.99
CA ILE A 738 3.48 -22.04 -2.56
C ILE A 738 4.76 -21.94 -1.71
N ASP A 739 5.88 -22.51 -2.17
CA ASP A 739 7.18 -22.42 -1.46
C ASP A 739 7.65 -20.96 -1.35
N ARG A 740 7.54 -20.20 -2.45
CA ARG A 740 7.89 -18.77 -2.53
C ARG A 740 7.03 -17.95 -1.57
N MET A 741 5.70 -18.07 -1.65
CA MET A 741 4.78 -17.39 -0.73
C MET A 741 5.04 -17.79 0.73
N GLN A 742 5.26 -19.08 1.01
CA GLN A 742 5.55 -19.55 2.37
C GLN A 742 6.82 -18.87 2.91
N ALA A 743 7.91 -18.86 2.13
CA ALA A 743 9.16 -18.23 2.55
C ALA A 743 8.98 -16.74 2.87
N LEU A 744 8.14 -16.04 2.09
CA LEU A 744 7.85 -14.62 2.27
C LEU A 744 7.04 -14.32 3.55
N ILE A 745 6.05 -15.17 3.88
CA ILE A 745 5.10 -14.88 4.97
C ILE A 745 5.43 -15.56 6.31
N GLU A 746 6.26 -16.62 6.30
CA GLU A 746 6.66 -17.38 7.48
C GLU A 746 7.30 -16.52 8.60
N PRO A 747 8.05 -15.42 8.32
CA PRO A 747 8.50 -14.50 9.36
C PRO A 747 7.38 -13.88 10.22
N VAL A 748 6.17 -13.75 9.67
CA VAL A 748 5.00 -13.18 10.35
C VAL A 748 4.08 -14.26 10.92
N THR A 749 3.88 -15.35 10.17
CA THR A 749 2.91 -16.40 10.56
C THR A 749 3.50 -17.52 11.40
N GLY A 750 4.82 -17.67 11.38
CA GLY A 750 5.48 -18.92 11.73
C GLY A 750 5.23 -20.04 10.69
N PRO A 751 5.73 -21.26 10.95
CA PRO A 751 5.67 -22.36 9.99
C PRO A 751 4.25 -22.81 9.64
N LEU A 752 3.95 -22.95 8.34
CA LEU A 752 2.63 -23.31 7.82
C LEU A 752 2.51 -24.75 7.30
N THR A 753 3.43 -25.64 7.67
CA THR A 753 3.53 -27.01 7.11
C THR A 753 2.21 -27.79 7.20
N THR A 754 1.48 -27.68 8.31
CA THR A 754 0.22 -28.42 8.51
C THR A 754 -0.91 -27.86 7.65
N GLN A 755 -0.95 -26.54 7.48
CA GLN A 755 -1.96 -25.80 6.73
C GLN A 755 -1.77 -25.99 5.22
N LEU A 756 -0.52 -26.09 4.75
CA LEU A 756 -0.17 -26.27 3.35
C LEU A 756 -0.31 -27.72 2.86
N ALA A 757 -0.10 -28.72 3.73
CA ALA A 757 -0.19 -30.14 3.37
C ALA A 757 -1.48 -30.55 2.62
N PRO A 758 -2.71 -30.16 3.04
CA PRO A 758 -3.92 -30.49 2.31
C PRO A 758 -4.00 -29.81 0.94
N ILE A 759 -3.52 -28.57 0.81
CA ILE A 759 -3.50 -27.83 -0.47
C ILE A 759 -2.58 -28.55 -1.46
N ARG A 760 -1.38 -28.91 -1.02
CA ARG A 760 -0.41 -29.66 -1.83
C ARG A 760 -0.94 -31.01 -2.30
N THR A 761 -1.54 -31.77 -1.39
CA THR A 761 -2.19 -33.05 -1.71
C THR A 761 -3.30 -32.86 -2.74
N TRP A 762 -4.12 -31.81 -2.57
CA TRP A 762 -5.17 -31.51 -3.53
C TRP A 762 -4.60 -31.21 -4.91
N ILE A 763 -3.52 -30.41 -5.00
CA ILE A 763 -2.88 -30.04 -6.26
C ILE A 763 -2.37 -31.27 -7.02
N ASP A 764 -1.68 -32.17 -6.34
CA ASP A 764 -1.09 -33.38 -6.93
C ASP A 764 -2.14 -34.30 -7.54
N GLU A 765 -3.27 -34.45 -6.84
CA GLU A 765 -4.35 -35.33 -7.24
C GLU A 765 -5.34 -34.67 -8.23
N HIS A 766 -5.35 -33.34 -8.34
CA HIS A 766 -6.40 -32.61 -9.04
C HIS A 766 -6.50 -32.97 -10.51
N ARG A 767 -5.35 -33.07 -11.21
CA ARG A 767 -5.34 -33.41 -12.64
C ARG A 767 -6.06 -34.73 -12.94
N ALA A 768 -5.83 -35.76 -12.13
CA ALA A 768 -6.47 -37.05 -12.31
C ALA A 768 -7.99 -36.96 -12.08
N ARG A 769 -8.43 -36.17 -11.09
CA ARG A 769 -9.86 -35.93 -10.82
C ARG A 769 -10.54 -35.21 -11.98
N VAL A 770 -9.98 -34.08 -12.44
CA VAL A 770 -10.55 -33.31 -13.55
C VAL A 770 -10.57 -34.14 -14.83
N GLN A 771 -9.52 -34.90 -15.12
CA GLN A 771 -9.48 -35.77 -16.30
C GLN A 771 -10.58 -36.84 -16.25
N ALA A 772 -10.87 -37.40 -15.08
CA ALA A 772 -11.95 -38.36 -14.91
C ALA A 772 -13.33 -37.72 -15.18
N GLU A 773 -13.54 -36.49 -14.73
CA GLU A 773 -14.75 -35.72 -15.03
C GLU A 773 -14.88 -35.36 -16.51
N ILE A 774 -13.81 -34.96 -17.20
CA ILE A 774 -13.84 -34.71 -18.64
C ILE A 774 -14.19 -35.99 -19.41
N ASN A 775 -13.65 -37.14 -19.00
CA ASN A 775 -13.89 -38.42 -19.64
C ASN A 775 -15.32 -38.96 -19.39
N ALA A 776 -15.90 -38.63 -18.24
CA ALA A 776 -17.26 -38.99 -17.86
C ALA A 776 -18.00 -37.76 -17.31
N PRO A 777 -18.38 -36.79 -18.17
CA PRO A 777 -18.97 -35.54 -17.73
C PRO A 777 -20.25 -35.78 -16.93
N PRO A 778 -20.42 -35.12 -15.77
CA PRO A 778 -21.57 -35.36 -14.91
C PRO A 778 -22.88 -35.09 -15.66
N ALA A 779 -23.82 -36.03 -15.51
CA ALA A 779 -25.17 -35.97 -16.06
C ALA A 779 -26.15 -35.66 -14.92
N GLY A 780 -27.04 -34.68 -15.09
CA GLY A 780 -28.03 -34.34 -14.06
C GLY A 780 -28.38 -32.85 -13.99
N PHE A 781 -27.47 -31.98 -14.43
CA PHE A 781 -27.67 -30.52 -14.39
C PHE A 781 -28.66 -29.96 -15.44
N ALA A 782 -29.28 -30.82 -16.25
CA ALA A 782 -30.12 -30.40 -17.38
C ALA A 782 -31.49 -29.83 -16.97
N ALA A 783 -31.98 -30.15 -15.76
CA ALA A 783 -33.22 -29.58 -15.25
C ALA A 783 -32.97 -28.15 -14.74
N GLN A 784 -33.69 -27.20 -15.32
CA GLN A 784 -33.70 -25.81 -14.88
C GLN A 784 -34.80 -25.66 -13.83
N PRO A 785 -34.52 -25.05 -12.66
CA PRO A 785 -35.57 -24.77 -11.70
C PRO A 785 -36.53 -23.72 -12.28
N ASP A 786 -37.84 -23.85 -12.00
CA ASP A 786 -38.87 -22.94 -12.53
C ASP A 786 -38.71 -21.50 -12.04
N HIS A 787 -38.00 -21.30 -10.94
CA HIS A 787 -37.61 -20.02 -10.36
C HIS A 787 -36.26 -20.21 -9.66
N PHE A 788 -35.49 -19.13 -9.52
CA PHE A 788 -34.27 -19.17 -8.74
C PHE A 788 -34.34 -18.11 -7.65
N CYS A 789 -34.34 -18.57 -6.41
CA CYS A 789 -34.11 -17.77 -5.23
C CYS A 789 -33.06 -18.50 -4.42
N TYR A 790 -32.01 -17.79 -3.99
CA TYR A 790 -30.90 -18.44 -3.28
C TYR A 790 -31.38 -19.20 -2.02
N PHE A 791 -32.50 -18.77 -1.43
CA PHE A 791 -33.04 -19.28 -0.16
C PHE A 791 -34.39 -20.03 -0.27
N ASP A 792 -34.88 -20.32 -1.48
CA ASP A 792 -36.09 -21.16 -1.69
C ASP A 792 -35.80 -22.67 -1.67
#